data_AF-A0A8T7HDQ0-F1
#
_entry.id   AF-A0A8T7HDQ0-F1
#
_cell.length_a   1.000
_cell.length_b   1.000
_cell.length_c   1.000
_cell.angle_alpha   90.00
_cell.angle_beta   90.00
_cell.angle_gamma   90.00
#
_symmetry.space_group_name_H-M   'P 1'
#
loop_
_entity.id
_entity.type
_entity.pdbx_description
1 polymer ?
#
loop_
_entity_poly.entity_id
_entity_poly.type
_entity_poly.pdbx_seq_one_letter_code
_entity_poly.pdbx_strand_id
1 'polypeptide(L)'
;MDKKRQIVFSSNKAQVTVFIIMGIILLFVFIAIIAFTSQLQKEEFSAAEEQAFNQMFEKEALRIFVEDCLRDSLQDGLIIVGEQGKIWEGQPGGVTTFVEGVNGMKLADGTQVAYALENKKYPQHQNAYPCKNDTSSPEFCRYEFPDTSLGFGELTLRASSITNDLQRFLGTKTQECVETYTKENISSKAKIESTDVDIKLSLLNDGIAVKANYPLKFSLDNQDFFHLSSFDFFYSTQFKQLLDAAVLIPLERDFRYLDFEFTEETLKKPTFTYANKQQFSSCDPFQNNPFLFFCQQGLNADQYNNLGISLTKSSFGGDDLFTFTPSSSLIVNRPGDYHFNVLRQNRPPALDYIERFSCPLSDYDYLVVKDDPKLGTVEFTPFAKDPDEDSKEFKFVNGVFKFEESNGTVKVSAEDLKDLEGVNMFSIKSIDEHGLEDVQDVRVLIDRPLQTNLQVDYPYNFTQNYSSYKEYLGNNDILLISREDPVFINISTPGTSLKGAVPSVQLIFEGNNEKFTSLIPLNLKDACFAFPSSLGKKSLCDLDSYKSMFNEWDKLLAKSDLAFKNPTPTGKLFLNTTTNYCSEQEVSSMKEINVAIVACLSHRNPTHPYPYVRDDPNEYYKYKFPVGEDGTDFSKNVGKEDINPFMASNICCASNKIQTAGATCFINPEPGCYGRVKDFTISINSKKNNPSGFSGYVKETQVATCDGVRGNICGGEKEYKLEYNQLTCGNSSLTGCQTIASACQNQPAYGYPQKDGEAIGWCYGTMGCQSLCPSGSEVVDLTAVTTPSKAYDANIVAKTKLITNSKDLNLGCGCNSQTEAKACDGNFDGIFAGQCRGGKCDEAKG
;
A
#
# COMPACT_ATOMS: atom_id res chain seq x y z
N MET A 1 33.36 -160.30 -20.08
CA MET A 1 33.28 -159.55 -18.80
C MET A 1 31.88 -159.01 -18.70
N ASP A 2 30.97 -159.69 -18.00
CA ASP A 2 29.60 -159.17 -17.95
C ASP A 2 28.66 -159.79 -16.91
N LYS A 3 27.61 -159.00 -16.62
CA LYS A 3 26.32 -159.28 -15.94
C LYS A 3 26.17 -159.15 -14.41
N LYS A 4 25.70 -157.95 -14.04
CA LYS A 4 24.41 -157.61 -13.37
C LYS A 4 23.72 -158.70 -12.51
N ARG A 5 23.38 -158.35 -11.27
CA ARG A 5 22.18 -158.83 -10.55
C ARG A 5 21.40 -157.67 -9.93
N GLN A 6 20.09 -157.66 -10.22
CA GLN A 6 19.05 -156.81 -9.64
C GLN A 6 18.53 -157.41 -8.33
N ILE A 7 18.07 -156.55 -7.41
CA ILE A 7 16.96 -156.84 -6.48
C ILE A 7 16.04 -155.61 -6.46
N VAL A 8 14.76 -155.80 -6.77
CA VAL A 8 13.68 -154.80 -6.71
C VAL A 8 12.65 -155.30 -5.71
N PHE A 9 12.24 -154.45 -4.77
CA PHE A 9 10.98 -154.58 -4.03
C PHE A 9 10.13 -153.33 -4.29
N SER A 10 8.95 -153.52 -4.88
CA SER A 10 7.94 -152.47 -5.11
C SER A 10 6.80 -152.65 -4.09
N SER A 11 6.50 -151.59 -3.33
CA SER A 11 5.33 -151.49 -2.45
C SER A 11 4.43 -150.37 -2.96
N ASN A 12 3.26 -150.72 -3.51
CA ASN A 12 2.35 -149.83 -4.23
C ASN A 12 1.59 -148.82 -3.32
N LYS A 13 1.85 -148.79 -2.02
CA LYS A 13 1.23 -147.81 -1.09
C LYS A 13 2.08 -146.55 -0.88
N ALA A 14 3.37 -146.57 -1.21
CA ALA A 14 4.24 -145.39 -1.12
C ALA A 14 4.09 -144.46 -2.33
N GLN A 15 3.70 -144.98 -3.50
CA GLN A 15 3.52 -144.18 -4.72
C GLN A 15 2.37 -143.17 -4.60
N VAL A 16 1.23 -143.53 -4.00
CA VAL A 16 0.07 -142.63 -3.88
C VAL A 16 0.39 -141.43 -2.98
N THR A 17 1.07 -141.65 -1.85
CA THR A 17 1.48 -140.57 -0.95
C THR A 17 2.50 -139.62 -1.61
N VAL A 18 3.41 -140.16 -2.42
CA VAL A 18 4.36 -139.35 -3.19
C VAL A 18 3.63 -138.51 -4.24
N PHE A 19 2.64 -139.05 -4.95
CA PHE A 19 1.85 -138.26 -5.91
C PHE A 19 1.00 -137.17 -5.25
N ILE A 20 0.45 -137.41 -4.06
CA ILE A 20 -0.30 -136.39 -3.31
C ILE A 20 0.63 -135.28 -2.81
N ILE A 21 1.78 -135.62 -2.22
CA ILE A 21 2.77 -134.63 -1.77
C ILE A 21 3.30 -133.82 -2.96
N MET A 22 3.58 -134.49 -4.08
CA MET A 22 4.07 -133.84 -5.29
C MET A 22 3.01 -132.95 -5.95
N GLY A 23 1.74 -133.35 -5.91
CA GLY A 23 0.61 -132.52 -6.33
C GLY A 23 0.41 -131.28 -5.46
N ILE A 24 0.56 -131.40 -4.14
CA ILE A 24 0.47 -130.26 -3.21
C ILE A 24 1.66 -129.31 -3.38
N ILE A 25 2.88 -129.84 -3.58
CA ILE A 25 4.06 -129.00 -3.86
C ILE A 25 3.88 -128.26 -5.18
N LEU A 26 3.39 -128.93 -6.24
CA LEU A 26 3.09 -128.29 -7.51
C LEU A 26 2.01 -127.20 -7.38
N LEU A 27 0.98 -127.45 -6.57
CA LEU A 27 -0.07 -126.45 -6.27
C LEU A 27 0.52 -125.22 -5.57
N PHE A 28 1.36 -125.40 -4.55
CA PHE A 28 2.01 -124.29 -3.86
C PHE A 28 2.97 -123.51 -4.76
N VAL A 29 3.70 -124.20 -5.64
CA VAL A 29 4.54 -123.56 -6.65
C VAL A 29 3.68 -122.73 -7.61
N PHE A 30 2.54 -123.26 -8.06
CA PHE A 30 1.61 -122.50 -8.92
C PHE A 30 1.01 -121.28 -8.20
N ILE A 31 0.57 -121.42 -6.94
CA ILE A 31 0.05 -120.31 -6.15
C ILE A 31 1.14 -119.26 -5.90
N ALA A 32 2.37 -119.68 -5.61
CA ALA A 32 3.51 -118.77 -5.45
C ALA A 32 3.85 -118.05 -6.77
N ILE A 33 3.84 -118.76 -7.90
CA ILE A 33 4.03 -118.15 -9.23
C ILE A 33 2.91 -117.15 -9.52
N ILE A 34 1.64 -117.49 -9.26
CA ILE A 34 0.50 -116.58 -9.49
C ILE A 34 0.56 -115.36 -8.56
N ALA A 35 0.90 -115.54 -7.28
CA ALA A 35 1.07 -114.43 -6.36
C ALA A 35 2.23 -113.52 -6.80
N PHE A 36 3.34 -114.11 -7.23
CA PHE A 36 4.52 -113.39 -7.71
C PHE A 36 4.26 -112.67 -9.04
N THR A 37 3.57 -113.30 -9.99
CA THR A 37 3.16 -112.64 -11.24
C THR A 37 2.10 -111.58 -10.99
N SER A 38 1.20 -111.74 -10.00
CA SER A 38 0.25 -110.69 -9.63
C SER A 38 0.92 -109.48 -8.98
N GLN A 39 1.98 -109.68 -8.20
CA GLN A 39 2.78 -108.59 -7.64
C GLN A 39 3.60 -107.89 -8.73
N LEU A 40 4.26 -108.64 -9.61
CA LEU A 40 4.99 -108.09 -10.74
C LEU A 40 4.08 -107.36 -11.72
N GLN A 41 2.90 -107.90 -12.03
CA GLN A 41 1.91 -107.20 -12.85
C GLN A 41 1.39 -105.95 -12.16
N LYS A 42 1.23 -105.94 -10.82
CA LYS A 42 0.80 -104.73 -10.11
C LYS A 42 1.86 -103.64 -10.16
N GLU A 43 3.14 -104.00 -10.06
CA GLU A 43 4.28 -103.07 -10.21
C GLU A 43 4.43 -102.60 -11.67
N GLU A 44 4.33 -103.50 -12.65
CA GLU A 44 4.36 -103.15 -14.08
C GLU A 44 3.15 -102.33 -14.51
N PHE A 45 1.94 -102.60 -13.99
CA PHE A 45 0.75 -101.78 -14.23
C PHE A 45 0.88 -100.41 -13.57
N SER A 46 1.40 -100.30 -12.35
CA SER A 46 1.66 -98.97 -11.76
C SER A 46 2.71 -98.20 -12.55
N ALA A 47 3.77 -98.86 -13.01
CA ALA A 47 4.82 -98.22 -13.83
C ALA A 47 4.32 -97.86 -15.24
N ALA A 48 3.46 -98.68 -15.84
CA ALA A 48 2.85 -98.42 -17.15
C ALA A 48 1.72 -97.38 -17.06
N GLU A 49 0.97 -97.33 -15.97
CA GLU A 49 -0.02 -96.29 -15.67
C GLU A 49 0.69 -94.95 -15.46
N GLU A 50 1.81 -94.94 -14.73
CA GLU A 50 2.69 -93.78 -14.56
C GLU A 50 3.37 -93.35 -15.87
N GLN A 51 3.83 -94.29 -16.69
CA GLN A 51 4.42 -94.01 -18.02
C GLN A 51 3.36 -93.52 -19.02
N ALA A 52 2.13 -94.04 -18.97
CA ALA A 52 1.00 -93.57 -19.77
C ALA A 52 0.55 -92.18 -19.30
N PHE A 53 0.49 -91.92 -17.99
CA PHE A 53 0.25 -90.59 -17.42
C PHE A 53 1.33 -89.60 -17.89
N ASN A 54 2.61 -90.00 -17.85
CA ASN A 54 3.74 -89.17 -18.26
C ASN A 54 3.77 -88.86 -19.78
N GLN A 55 3.16 -89.72 -20.61
CA GLN A 55 3.00 -89.45 -22.05
C GLN A 55 1.72 -88.67 -22.38
N MET A 56 0.68 -88.76 -21.53
CA MET A 56 -0.61 -88.12 -21.74
C MET A 56 -0.69 -86.72 -21.11
N PHE A 57 0.12 -86.42 -20.10
CA PHE A 57 0.40 -85.05 -19.63
C PHE A 57 1.29 -84.33 -20.64
N GLU A 58 0.72 -84.02 -21.80
CA GLU A 58 1.33 -83.08 -22.74
C GLU A 58 1.59 -81.76 -22.02
N LYS A 59 2.72 -81.11 -22.33
CA LYS A 59 3.14 -79.86 -21.69
C LYS A 59 2.05 -78.76 -21.68
N GLU A 60 1.11 -78.87 -22.62
CA GLU A 60 -0.05 -78.00 -22.77
C GLU A 60 -1.09 -78.19 -21.67
N ALA A 61 -1.34 -79.40 -21.16
CA ALA A 61 -2.36 -79.67 -20.14
C ALA A 61 -2.04 -78.96 -18.82
N LEU A 62 -0.78 -79.02 -18.40
CA LEU A 62 -0.33 -78.34 -17.19
C LEU A 62 -0.24 -76.82 -17.40
N ARG A 63 0.14 -76.34 -18.59
CA ARG A 63 0.05 -74.91 -18.91
C ARG A 63 -1.39 -74.41 -18.80
N ILE A 64 -2.34 -75.12 -19.40
CA ILE A 64 -3.79 -74.81 -19.32
C ILE A 64 -4.24 -74.81 -17.86
N PHE A 65 -3.82 -75.79 -17.06
CA PHE A 65 -4.15 -75.83 -15.64
C PHE A 65 -3.60 -74.61 -14.86
N VAL A 66 -2.34 -74.22 -15.06
CA VAL A 66 -1.77 -73.02 -14.43
C VAL A 66 -2.48 -71.75 -14.93
N GLU A 67 -2.81 -71.68 -16.22
CA GLU A 67 -3.62 -70.60 -16.77
C GLU A 67 -4.99 -70.51 -16.11
N ASP A 68 -5.67 -71.64 -15.90
CA ASP A 68 -6.96 -71.71 -15.21
C ASP A 68 -6.82 -71.26 -13.74
N CYS A 69 -5.80 -71.74 -13.01
CA CYS A 69 -5.49 -71.25 -11.66
C CYS A 69 -5.31 -69.72 -11.65
N LEU A 70 -4.61 -69.16 -12.64
CA LEU A 70 -4.40 -67.71 -12.75
C LEU A 70 -5.69 -66.97 -13.09
N ARG A 71 -6.54 -67.52 -13.96
CA ARG A 71 -7.84 -66.93 -14.32
C ARG A 71 -8.78 -66.88 -13.12
N ASP A 72 -8.87 -67.98 -12.37
CA ASP A 72 -9.69 -68.06 -11.16
C ASP A 72 -9.15 -67.14 -10.07
N SER A 73 -7.84 -67.15 -9.85
CA SER A 73 -7.18 -66.24 -8.90
C SER A 73 -7.36 -64.77 -9.29
N LEU A 74 -7.37 -64.45 -10.59
CA LEU A 74 -7.59 -63.08 -11.07
C LEU A 74 -9.01 -62.63 -10.78
N GLN A 75 -9.98 -63.51 -11.04
CA GLN A 75 -11.38 -63.26 -10.70
C GLN A 75 -11.54 -62.99 -9.19
N ASP A 76 -10.98 -63.84 -8.32
CA ASP A 76 -11.04 -63.65 -6.87
C ASP A 76 -10.34 -62.38 -6.42
N GLY A 77 -9.17 -62.07 -7.00
CA GLY A 77 -8.45 -60.83 -6.73
C GLY A 77 -9.23 -59.60 -7.15
N LEU A 78 -9.91 -59.63 -8.30
CA LEU A 78 -10.77 -58.54 -8.77
C LEU A 78 -11.99 -58.33 -7.86
N ILE A 79 -12.55 -59.41 -7.31
CA ILE A 79 -13.65 -59.36 -6.33
C ILE A 79 -13.15 -58.70 -5.04
N ILE A 80 -12.03 -59.18 -4.48
CA ILE A 80 -11.45 -58.63 -3.24
C ILE A 80 -11.12 -57.15 -3.41
N VAL A 81 -10.44 -56.78 -4.50
CA VAL A 81 -10.12 -55.37 -4.80
C VAL A 81 -11.39 -54.55 -5.05
N GLY A 82 -12.44 -55.15 -5.61
CA GLY A 82 -13.76 -54.51 -5.72
C GLY A 82 -14.35 -54.21 -4.35
N GLU A 83 -14.42 -55.22 -3.49
CA GLU A 83 -15.04 -55.10 -2.17
C GLU A 83 -14.26 -54.16 -1.23
N GLN A 84 -12.94 -54.07 -1.39
CA GLN A 84 -12.03 -53.47 -0.39
C GLN A 84 -11.21 -52.29 -0.94
N GLY A 85 -11.20 -52.05 -2.25
CA GLY A 85 -10.31 -51.10 -2.93
C GLY A 85 -8.84 -51.52 -2.98
N LYS A 86 -8.42 -52.46 -2.10
CA LYS A 86 -7.04 -52.93 -1.91
C LYS A 86 -7.00 -54.37 -1.41
N ILE A 87 -5.83 -55.01 -1.45
CA ILE A 87 -5.57 -56.31 -0.82
C ILE A 87 -4.69 -56.09 0.42
N TRP A 88 -5.21 -56.45 1.59
CA TRP A 88 -4.61 -56.18 2.91
C TRP A 88 -3.62 -57.25 3.36
N GLU A 89 -2.70 -56.88 4.25
CA GLU A 89 -1.83 -57.84 4.94
C GLU A 89 -2.66 -58.90 5.68
N GLY A 90 -2.29 -60.17 5.51
CA GLY A 90 -3.06 -61.33 5.96
C GLY A 90 -3.92 -61.96 4.87
N GLN A 91 -4.12 -61.26 3.75
CA GLN A 91 -4.62 -61.84 2.51
C GLN A 91 -3.45 -62.24 1.59
N PRO A 92 -3.61 -63.21 0.68
CA PRO A 92 -2.56 -63.63 -0.24
C PRO A 92 -1.96 -62.46 -1.02
N GLY A 93 -0.63 -62.28 -0.93
CA GLY A 93 0.08 -61.20 -1.63
C GLY A 93 -0.13 -59.78 -1.08
N GLY A 94 -0.99 -59.58 -0.07
CA GLY A 94 -1.19 -58.29 0.58
C GLY A 94 -0.01 -57.91 1.48
N VAL A 95 0.44 -56.66 1.41
CA VAL A 95 1.58 -56.16 2.21
C VAL A 95 1.26 -54.95 3.08
N THR A 96 0.10 -54.33 2.89
CA THR A 96 -0.28 -53.13 3.64
C THR A 96 -1.08 -53.56 4.85
N THR A 97 -0.58 -53.27 6.04
CA THR A 97 -1.32 -53.46 7.29
C THR A 97 -2.55 -52.55 7.30
N PHE A 98 -3.72 -53.12 7.57
CA PHE A 98 -4.94 -52.34 7.76
C PHE A 98 -4.90 -51.60 9.10
N VAL A 99 -5.14 -50.29 9.09
CA VAL A 99 -5.22 -49.44 10.26
C VAL A 99 -6.48 -48.57 10.15
N GLU A 100 -7.49 -48.93 10.95
CA GLU A 100 -8.81 -48.27 10.96
C GLU A 100 -8.69 -46.76 11.26
N GLY A 101 -9.34 -45.93 10.44
CA GLY A 101 -9.29 -44.47 10.51
C GLY A 101 -8.00 -43.83 10.01
N VAL A 102 -7.03 -44.62 9.53
CA VAL A 102 -5.78 -44.13 8.93
C VAL A 102 -5.74 -44.42 7.44
N ASN A 103 -5.85 -45.69 7.03
CA ASN A 103 -5.79 -46.09 5.62
C ASN A 103 -7.05 -46.81 5.12
N GLY A 104 -8.06 -46.96 5.99
CA GLY A 104 -9.37 -47.49 5.63
C GLY A 104 -10.32 -47.57 6.83
N MET A 105 -11.53 -48.05 6.59
CA MET A 105 -12.54 -48.32 7.63
C MET A 105 -13.05 -49.75 7.54
N LYS A 106 -13.51 -50.28 8.67
CA LYS A 106 -14.16 -51.59 8.72
C LYS A 106 -15.67 -51.41 8.68
N LEU A 107 -16.32 -51.96 7.65
CA LEU A 107 -17.77 -51.97 7.52
C LEU A 107 -18.43 -52.89 8.56
N ALA A 108 -19.75 -52.77 8.70
CA ALA A 108 -20.52 -53.54 9.69
C ALA A 108 -20.45 -55.07 9.50
N ASP A 109 -20.21 -55.54 8.28
CA ASP A 109 -20.01 -56.95 7.94
C ASP A 109 -18.56 -57.44 8.21
N GLY A 110 -17.68 -56.53 8.59
CA GLY A 110 -16.27 -56.78 8.85
C GLY A 110 -15.34 -56.55 7.65
N THR A 111 -15.88 -56.16 6.49
CA THR A 111 -15.11 -55.84 5.28
C THR A 111 -14.24 -54.61 5.51
N GLN A 112 -12.96 -54.70 5.15
CA GLN A 112 -11.99 -53.61 5.29
C GLN A 112 -11.90 -52.85 3.97
N VAL A 113 -12.41 -51.62 3.92
CA VAL A 113 -12.40 -50.79 2.71
C VAL A 113 -11.31 -49.74 2.83
N ALA A 114 -10.52 -49.55 1.78
CA ALA A 114 -9.43 -48.57 1.75
C ALA A 114 -9.96 -47.14 1.53
N TYR A 115 -9.31 -46.17 2.17
CA TYR A 115 -9.40 -44.78 1.71
C TYR A 115 -8.70 -44.68 0.36
N ALA A 116 -9.42 -44.17 -0.63
CA ALA A 116 -8.84 -43.82 -1.92
C ALA A 116 -8.34 -42.37 -1.95
N LEU A 117 -8.93 -41.53 -1.10
CA LEU A 117 -8.52 -40.16 -0.82
C LEU A 117 -8.48 -39.96 0.70
N GLU A 118 -7.29 -39.71 1.24
CA GLU A 118 -7.05 -39.53 2.67
C GLU A 118 -6.97 -38.04 3.03
N ASN A 119 -7.33 -37.70 4.27
CA ASN A 119 -7.10 -36.38 4.83
C ASN A 119 -5.62 -36.24 5.17
N LYS A 120 -4.91 -35.49 4.34
CA LYS A 120 -3.47 -35.23 4.51
C LYS A 120 -3.24 -34.47 5.81
N LYS A 121 -2.53 -35.10 6.74
CA LYS A 121 -2.09 -34.47 7.99
C LYS A 121 -0.82 -33.68 7.77
N TYR A 122 -0.70 -32.55 8.47
CA TYR A 122 0.46 -31.64 8.40
C TYR A 122 1.16 -31.64 9.77
N PRO A 123 2.19 -32.47 9.97
CA PRO A 123 2.78 -32.69 11.29
C PRO A 123 3.37 -31.44 11.94
N GLN A 124 3.96 -30.53 11.16
CA GLN A 124 4.56 -29.30 11.70
C GLN A 124 3.52 -28.24 12.05
N HIS A 125 2.45 -28.15 11.25
CA HIS A 125 1.44 -27.11 11.35
C HIS A 125 0.05 -27.74 11.17
N GLN A 126 -0.62 -28.07 12.29
CA GLN A 126 -1.91 -28.77 12.25
C GLN A 126 -3.01 -27.98 11.52
N ASN A 127 -2.89 -26.66 11.48
CA ASN A 127 -3.83 -25.74 10.82
C ASN A 127 -3.45 -25.46 9.35
N ALA A 128 -2.45 -26.14 8.80
CA ALA A 128 -2.01 -25.91 7.43
C ALA A 128 -2.90 -26.67 6.44
N TYR A 129 -4.09 -26.16 6.14
CA TYR A 129 -4.95 -26.72 5.09
C TYR A 129 -5.42 -25.64 4.10
N PRO A 130 -5.58 -25.98 2.79
CA PRO A 130 -4.81 -26.96 2.04
C PRO A 130 -3.39 -26.44 1.76
N CYS A 131 -2.36 -27.25 2.00
CA CYS A 131 -0.95 -26.87 1.80
C CYS A 131 -0.19 -27.80 0.86
N LYS A 132 0.71 -27.21 0.07
CA LYS A 132 1.70 -27.98 -0.69
C LYS A 132 2.65 -28.73 0.24
N ASN A 133 3.18 -28.03 1.25
CA ASN A 133 4.04 -28.55 2.31
C ASN A 133 3.75 -27.81 3.63
N ASP A 134 4.20 -28.38 4.76
CA ASP A 134 4.08 -27.81 6.11
C ASP A 134 5.37 -27.12 6.58
N THR A 135 6.31 -26.83 5.68
CA THR A 135 7.65 -26.36 6.05
C THR A 135 7.84 -24.84 5.98
N SER A 136 6.91 -24.11 5.34
CA SER A 136 7.00 -22.67 5.15
C SER A 136 6.21 -21.91 6.21
N SER A 137 6.82 -20.90 6.83
CA SER A 137 6.11 -19.88 7.62
C SER A 137 5.26 -19.01 6.69
N PRO A 138 4.03 -18.58 7.07
CA PRO A 138 3.35 -18.75 8.36
C PRO A 138 2.80 -20.18 8.60
N GLU A 139 2.36 -20.48 9.83
CA GLU A 139 1.83 -21.80 10.25
C GLU A 139 0.49 -22.21 9.59
N PHE A 140 0.04 -21.48 8.58
CA PHE A 140 -1.20 -21.69 7.84
C PHE A 140 -0.96 -21.49 6.34
N CYS A 141 -1.85 -22.02 5.52
CA CYS A 141 -1.74 -21.94 4.06
C CYS A 141 -2.33 -20.65 3.54
N ARG A 142 -1.69 -20.05 2.53
CA ARG A 142 -2.25 -18.94 1.77
C ARG A 142 -3.07 -19.45 0.59
N TYR A 143 -4.14 -20.15 0.91
CA TYR A 143 -5.08 -20.63 -0.09
C TYR A 143 -5.98 -19.48 -0.55
N GLU A 144 -6.29 -19.41 -1.83
CA GLU A 144 -7.30 -18.47 -2.34
C GLU A 144 -8.05 -19.16 -3.47
N PHE A 145 -9.34 -19.37 -3.28
CA PHE A 145 -10.18 -20.01 -4.27
C PHE A 145 -10.22 -19.18 -5.57
N PRO A 146 -10.06 -19.81 -6.74
CA PRO A 146 -9.64 -21.19 -6.97
C PRO A 146 -8.11 -21.30 -7.10
N ASP A 147 -7.53 -22.28 -6.40
CA ASP A 147 -6.16 -22.74 -6.64
C ASP A 147 -6.15 -24.26 -6.88
N THR A 148 -5.98 -24.65 -8.15
CA THR A 148 -5.94 -26.06 -8.59
C THR A 148 -4.52 -26.64 -8.60
N SER A 149 -3.52 -25.87 -8.14
CA SER A 149 -2.14 -26.34 -7.99
C SER A 149 -1.92 -27.08 -6.67
N LEU A 150 -2.85 -26.91 -5.74
CA LEU A 150 -2.92 -27.57 -4.45
C LEU A 150 -3.82 -28.80 -4.53
N GLY A 151 -3.57 -29.75 -3.63
CA GLY A 151 -4.36 -30.96 -3.49
C GLY A 151 -5.11 -30.96 -2.16
N PHE A 152 -6.39 -31.32 -2.18
CA PHE A 152 -7.27 -31.39 -1.02
C PHE A 152 -7.23 -32.81 -0.45
N GLY A 153 -6.10 -33.20 0.14
CA GLY A 153 -5.88 -34.54 0.71
C GLY A 153 -4.67 -35.28 0.14
N GLU A 154 -4.71 -36.61 0.16
CA GLU A 154 -3.71 -37.49 -0.43
C GLU A 154 -4.36 -38.63 -1.23
N LEU A 155 -4.07 -38.69 -2.53
CA LEU A 155 -4.56 -39.74 -3.42
C LEU A 155 -3.72 -41.02 -3.28
N THR A 156 -4.26 -41.99 -2.55
CA THR A 156 -3.60 -43.27 -2.21
C THR A 156 -3.94 -44.39 -3.18
N LEU A 157 -5.15 -44.40 -3.75
CA LEU A 157 -5.55 -45.38 -4.75
C LEU A 157 -5.11 -44.97 -6.15
N ARG A 158 -4.31 -45.81 -6.81
CA ARG A 158 -3.84 -45.60 -8.19
C ARG A 158 -3.97 -46.89 -8.98
N ALA A 159 -4.07 -46.79 -10.31
CA ALA A 159 -4.05 -47.97 -11.18
C ALA A 159 -2.82 -48.87 -10.92
N SER A 160 -1.67 -48.27 -10.61
CA SER A 160 -0.45 -49.00 -10.27
C SER A 160 -0.54 -49.74 -8.93
N SER A 161 -1.20 -49.19 -7.90
CA SER A 161 -1.35 -49.89 -6.62
C SER A 161 -2.24 -51.11 -6.77
N ILE A 162 -3.39 -50.96 -7.46
CA ILE A 162 -4.29 -52.05 -7.81
C ILE A 162 -3.56 -53.14 -8.60
N THR A 163 -2.78 -52.73 -9.62
CA THR A 163 -2.01 -53.67 -10.46
C THR A 163 -0.99 -54.45 -9.63
N ASN A 164 -0.27 -53.78 -8.73
CA ASN A 164 0.73 -54.43 -7.88
C ASN A 164 0.10 -55.37 -6.85
N ASP A 165 -1.07 -55.00 -6.29
CA ASP A 165 -1.81 -55.85 -5.37
C ASP A 165 -2.30 -57.11 -6.07
N LEU A 166 -2.91 -56.97 -7.25
CA LEU A 166 -3.34 -58.11 -8.06
C LEU A 166 -2.15 -59.00 -8.49
N GLN A 167 -1.02 -58.43 -8.93
CA GLN A 167 0.16 -59.21 -9.31
C GLN A 167 0.66 -60.10 -8.16
N ARG A 168 0.75 -59.55 -6.95
CA ARG A 168 1.19 -60.30 -5.77
C ARG A 168 0.17 -61.34 -5.35
N PHE A 169 -1.11 -60.98 -5.33
CA PHE A 169 -2.19 -61.89 -5.00
C PHE A 169 -2.20 -63.09 -5.94
N LEU A 170 -2.11 -62.84 -7.25
CA LEU A 170 -2.01 -63.89 -8.26
C LEU A 170 -0.79 -64.79 -8.07
N GLY A 171 0.38 -64.22 -7.76
CA GLY A 171 1.60 -65.00 -7.56
C GLY A 171 1.44 -65.98 -6.40
N THR A 172 0.95 -65.50 -5.26
CA THR A 172 0.72 -66.33 -4.07
C THR A 172 -0.39 -67.36 -4.30
N LYS A 173 -1.55 -66.95 -4.86
CA LYS A 173 -2.68 -67.87 -5.06
C LYS A 173 -2.43 -68.92 -6.13
N THR A 174 -1.72 -68.57 -7.20
CA THR A 174 -1.37 -69.54 -8.25
C THR A 174 -0.42 -70.60 -7.70
N GLN A 175 0.56 -70.19 -6.90
CA GLN A 175 1.45 -71.13 -6.24
C GLN A 175 0.66 -72.08 -5.32
N GLU A 176 -0.23 -71.55 -4.48
CA GLU A 176 -1.10 -72.36 -3.61
C GLU A 176 -1.98 -73.34 -4.41
N CYS A 177 -2.59 -72.88 -5.50
CA CYS A 177 -3.42 -73.68 -6.40
C CYS A 177 -2.62 -74.84 -7.02
N VAL A 178 -1.43 -74.55 -7.55
CA VAL A 178 -0.55 -75.53 -8.20
C VAL A 178 0.00 -76.53 -7.19
N GLU A 179 0.42 -76.09 -6.01
CA GLU A 179 0.88 -76.97 -4.93
C GLU A 179 -0.22 -77.92 -4.46
N THR A 180 -1.44 -77.40 -4.28
CA THR A 180 -2.60 -78.18 -3.84
C THR A 180 -2.98 -79.22 -4.89
N TYR A 181 -3.13 -78.80 -6.15
CA TYR A 181 -3.48 -79.71 -7.24
C TYR A 181 -2.43 -80.79 -7.47
N THR A 182 -1.14 -80.43 -7.40
CA THR A 182 -0.04 -81.40 -7.55
C THR A 182 -0.12 -82.48 -6.49
N LYS A 183 -0.33 -82.06 -5.23
CA LYS A 183 -0.39 -82.99 -4.10
C LYS A 183 -1.61 -83.90 -4.15
N GLU A 184 -2.75 -83.39 -4.61
CA GLU A 184 -4.03 -84.11 -4.63
C GLU A 184 -4.22 -84.97 -5.89
N ASN A 185 -3.81 -84.49 -7.06
CA ASN A 185 -4.16 -85.08 -8.36
C ASN A 185 -2.97 -85.68 -9.11
N ILE A 186 -1.73 -85.26 -8.84
CA ILE A 186 -0.53 -85.80 -9.50
C ILE A 186 0.14 -86.85 -8.61
N SER A 187 0.73 -86.43 -7.50
CA SER A 187 1.36 -87.34 -6.53
C SER A 187 1.70 -86.59 -5.25
N SER A 188 1.37 -87.18 -4.10
CA SER A 188 1.78 -86.66 -2.80
C SER A 188 3.31 -86.69 -2.57
N LYS A 189 4.06 -87.38 -3.45
CA LYS A 189 5.53 -87.45 -3.45
C LYS A 189 6.19 -86.50 -4.45
N ALA A 190 5.42 -85.88 -5.35
CA ALA A 190 5.98 -84.94 -6.30
C ALA A 190 6.58 -83.74 -5.56
N LYS A 191 7.84 -83.41 -5.86
CA LYS A 191 8.48 -82.19 -5.37
C LYS A 191 8.34 -81.11 -6.42
N ILE A 192 7.81 -79.97 -5.98
CA ILE A 192 7.78 -78.76 -6.78
C ILE A 192 9.09 -78.03 -6.53
N GLU A 193 9.96 -78.02 -7.53
CA GLU A 193 11.19 -77.22 -7.55
C GLU A 193 10.88 -75.91 -8.28
N SER A 194 10.06 -75.07 -7.64
CA SER A 194 9.66 -73.79 -8.20
C SER A 194 10.40 -72.63 -7.57
N THR A 195 10.73 -71.62 -8.38
CA THR A 195 11.02 -70.26 -7.89
C THR A 195 9.73 -69.47 -7.75
N ASP A 196 9.82 -68.25 -7.22
CA ASP A 196 8.71 -67.30 -7.16
C ASP A 196 8.05 -67.10 -8.55
N VAL A 197 6.72 -67.04 -8.59
CA VAL A 197 5.94 -66.72 -9.80
C VAL A 197 6.10 -65.23 -10.09
N ASP A 198 6.71 -64.85 -11.22
CA ASP A 198 6.77 -63.44 -11.67
C ASP A 198 5.60 -63.16 -12.61
N ILE A 199 4.64 -62.35 -12.15
CA ILE A 199 3.44 -61.99 -12.91
C ILE A 199 3.47 -60.52 -13.25
N LYS A 200 3.29 -60.23 -14.54
CA LYS A 200 3.11 -58.87 -15.04
C LYS A 200 1.69 -58.72 -15.57
N LEU A 201 0.99 -57.75 -15.01
CA LEU A 201 -0.36 -57.37 -15.39
C LEU A 201 -0.35 -56.03 -16.14
N SER A 202 -1.13 -55.93 -17.20
CA SER A 202 -1.45 -54.67 -17.87
C SER A 202 -2.95 -54.52 -17.96
N LEU A 203 -3.50 -53.51 -17.26
CA LEU A 203 -4.91 -53.16 -17.35
C LEU A 203 -5.17 -52.46 -18.69
N LEU A 204 -6.07 -53.00 -19.49
CA LEU A 204 -6.51 -52.47 -20.79
C LEU A 204 -8.02 -52.20 -20.75
N ASN A 205 -8.53 -51.43 -21.71
CA ASN A 205 -9.95 -51.02 -21.67
C ASN A 205 -10.91 -52.21 -21.88
N ASP A 206 -10.47 -53.23 -22.61
CA ASP A 206 -11.22 -54.43 -22.99
C ASP A 206 -10.80 -55.69 -22.22
N GLY A 207 -9.80 -55.58 -21.32
CA GLY A 207 -9.39 -56.69 -20.48
C GLY A 207 -8.09 -56.47 -19.72
N ILE A 208 -7.53 -57.57 -19.23
CA ILE A 208 -6.27 -57.59 -18.49
C ILE A 208 -5.33 -58.54 -19.23
N ALA A 209 -4.21 -58.01 -19.71
CA ALA A 209 -3.14 -58.83 -20.26
C ALA A 209 -2.27 -59.35 -19.12
N VAL A 210 -2.16 -60.67 -19.01
CA VAL A 210 -1.39 -61.37 -17.99
C VAL A 210 -0.19 -62.03 -18.67
N LYS A 211 1.01 -61.69 -18.22
CA LYS A 211 2.24 -62.36 -18.60
C LYS A 211 2.85 -63.02 -17.38
N ALA A 212 2.83 -64.34 -17.35
CA ALA A 212 3.37 -65.14 -16.26
C ALA A 212 4.73 -65.72 -16.66
N ASN A 213 5.74 -65.52 -15.82
CA ASN A 213 7.02 -66.20 -15.87
C ASN A 213 7.10 -67.10 -14.63
N TYR A 214 6.82 -68.38 -14.84
CA TYR A 214 6.73 -69.38 -13.79
C TYR A 214 7.58 -70.59 -14.18
N PRO A 215 8.88 -70.61 -13.78
CA PRO A 215 9.82 -71.68 -14.13
C PRO A 215 9.55 -72.94 -13.31
N LEU A 216 8.34 -73.47 -13.46
CA LEU A 216 7.81 -74.59 -12.68
C LEU A 216 8.46 -75.89 -13.13
N LYS A 217 9.14 -76.57 -12.20
CA LYS A 217 9.72 -77.89 -12.38
C LYS A 217 9.09 -78.90 -11.43
N PHE A 218 8.73 -80.05 -12.00
CA PHE A 218 8.27 -81.20 -11.24
C PHE A 218 9.34 -82.28 -11.26
N SER A 219 9.77 -82.70 -10.07
CA SER A 219 10.62 -83.88 -9.89
C SER A 219 9.87 -84.97 -9.12
N LEU A 220 9.87 -86.19 -9.68
CA LEU A 220 9.36 -87.40 -9.03
C LEU A 220 10.51 -88.41 -9.00
N ASP A 221 10.89 -88.90 -7.82
CA ASP A 221 12.02 -89.81 -7.64
C ASP A 221 13.34 -89.35 -8.32
N ASN A 222 13.63 -88.04 -8.26
CA ASN A 222 14.79 -87.36 -8.86
C ASN A 222 14.85 -87.39 -10.40
N GLN A 223 13.73 -87.63 -11.09
CA GLN A 223 13.61 -87.41 -12.52
C GLN A 223 12.80 -86.13 -12.77
N ASP A 224 13.35 -85.23 -13.58
CA ASP A 224 12.66 -84.02 -14.04
C ASP A 224 11.68 -84.39 -15.15
N PHE A 225 10.38 -84.19 -14.95
CA PHE A 225 9.37 -84.57 -15.93
C PHE A 225 8.80 -83.39 -16.71
N PHE A 226 8.90 -82.16 -16.20
CA PHE A 226 8.25 -81.00 -16.80
C PHE A 226 8.98 -79.69 -16.53
N HIS A 227 8.89 -78.77 -17.50
CA HIS A 227 9.38 -77.40 -17.40
C HIS A 227 8.43 -76.44 -18.12
N LEU A 228 7.72 -75.61 -17.36
CA LEU A 228 7.06 -74.39 -17.86
C LEU A 228 8.04 -73.24 -17.65
N SER A 229 8.10 -72.27 -18.56
CA SER A 229 8.93 -71.08 -18.38
C SER A 229 8.09 -69.82 -18.37
N SER A 230 7.41 -69.51 -19.47
CA SER A 230 6.62 -68.30 -19.60
C SER A 230 5.45 -68.49 -20.55
N PHE A 231 4.32 -67.87 -20.23
CA PHE A 231 3.16 -67.81 -21.10
C PHE A 231 2.36 -66.53 -20.81
N ASP A 232 1.45 -66.20 -21.71
CA ASP A 232 0.59 -65.05 -21.61
C ASP A 232 -0.84 -65.40 -22.01
N PHE A 233 -1.79 -64.70 -21.39
CA PHE A 233 -3.21 -64.79 -21.75
C PHE A 233 -3.90 -63.44 -21.54
N PHE A 234 -5.06 -63.30 -22.17
CA PHE A 234 -5.92 -62.13 -22.03
C PHE A 234 -7.19 -62.49 -21.28
N TYR A 235 -7.48 -61.77 -20.20
CA TYR A 235 -8.71 -61.88 -19.42
C TYR A 235 -9.68 -60.78 -19.85
N SER A 236 -10.73 -61.13 -20.59
CA SER A 236 -11.71 -60.17 -21.10
C SER A 236 -12.54 -59.57 -19.96
N THR A 237 -12.44 -58.26 -19.74
CA THR A 237 -13.18 -57.53 -18.69
C THR A 237 -13.19 -56.04 -18.99
N GLN A 238 -14.19 -55.31 -18.50
CA GLN A 238 -14.22 -53.83 -18.59
C GLN A 238 -13.78 -53.17 -17.29
N PHE A 239 -13.06 -53.89 -16.41
CA PHE A 239 -12.65 -53.42 -15.09
C PHE A 239 -11.89 -52.09 -15.13
N LYS A 240 -10.98 -51.90 -16.09
CA LYS A 240 -10.29 -50.61 -16.25
C LYS A 240 -11.23 -49.47 -16.61
N GLN A 241 -12.24 -49.71 -17.44
CA GLN A 241 -13.21 -48.68 -17.80
C GLN A 241 -14.04 -48.27 -16.58
N LEU A 242 -14.46 -49.23 -15.75
CA LEU A 242 -15.09 -48.96 -14.46
C LEU A 242 -14.18 -48.09 -13.58
N LEU A 243 -12.93 -48.53 -13.38
CA LEU A 243 -11.96 -47.82 -12.56
C LEU A 243 -11.74 -46.38 -13.04
N ASP A 244 -11.45 -46.19 -14.33
CA ASP A 244 -11.18 -44.86 -14.86
C ASP A 244 -12.41 -43.95 -14.78
N ALA A 245 -13.59 -44.46 -15.16
CA ALA A 245 -14.78 -43.64 -15.30
C ALA A 245 -15.48 -43.30 -13.98
N ALA A 246 -15.45 -44.21 -13.01
CA ALA A 246 -16.16 -44.05 -11.75
C ALA A 246 -15.25 -43.75 -10.56
N VAL A 247 -13.98 -44.17 -10.60
CA VAL A 247 -13.09 -44.15 -9.43
C VAL A 247 -11.91 -43.22 -9.64
N LEU A 248 -10.93 -43.59 -10.48
CA LEU A 248 -9.62 -42.96 -10.55
C LEU A 248 -9.65 -41.53 -11.10
N ILE A 249 -10.37 -41.28 -12.20
CA ILE A 249 -10.47 -39.92 -12.75
C ILE A 249 -11.30 -39.03 -11.82
N PRO A 250 -12.50 -39.43 -11.35
CA PRO A 250 -13.26 -38.66 -10.37
C PRO A 250 -12.48 -38.33 -9.10
N LEU A 251 -11.78 -39.30 -8.50
CA LEU A 251 -10.93 -39.05 -7.33
C LEU A 251 -9.78 -38.08 -7.63
N GLU A 252 -9.20 -38.12 -8.83
CA GLU A 252 -8.21 -37.11 -9.23
C GLU A 252 -8.86 -35.72 -9.35
N ARG A 253 -10.12 -35.63 -9.78
CA ARG A 253 -10.84 -34.34 -9.85
C ARG A 253 -11.18 -33.83 -8.45
N ASP A 254 -11.73 -34.68 -7.59
CA ASP A 254 -12.02 -34.40 -6.19
C ASP A 254 -10.77 -33.99 -5.39
N PHE A 255 -9.62 -34.60 -5.69
CA PHE A 255 -8.34 -34.21 -5.11
C PHE A 255 -7.86 -32.82 -5.57
N ARG A 256 -8.14 -32.40 -6.81
CA ARG A 256 -7.57 -31.17 -7.41
C ARG A 256 -8.50 -29.97 -7.41
N TYR A 257 -9.80 -30.18 -7.44
CA TYR A 257 -10.80 -29.14 -7.66
C TYR A 257 -11.77 -29.10 -6.50
N LEU A 258 -11.69 -28.04 -5.69
CA LEU A 258 -12.54 -27.83 -4.52
C LEU A 258 -14.04 -27.77 -4.85
N ASP A 259 -14.38 -27.55 -6.11
CA ASP A 259 -15.75 -27.47 -6.61
C ASP A 259 -16.20 -28.67 -7.45
N PHE A 260 -15.44 -29.77 -7.44
CA PHE A 260 -15.90 -31.04 -7.96
C PHE A 260 -16.84 -31.73 -6.97
N GLU A 261 -18.10 -31.89 -7.35
CA GLU A 261 -19.08 -32.64 -6.54
C GLU A 261 -19.07 -34.12 -6.95
N PHE A 262 -18.66 -35.02 -6.05
CA PHE A 262 -18.55 -36.46 -6.36
C PHE A 262 -19.91 -37.18 -6.29
N THR A 263 -20.81 -36.83 -7.21
CA THR A 263 -22.18 -37.37 -7.28
C THR A 263 -22.43 -38.13 -8.59
N GLU A 264 -23.43 -39.01 -8.59
CA GLU A 264 -23.82 -39.77 -9.78
C GLU A 264 -24.18 -38.84 -10.96
N GLU A 265 -24.84 -37.73 -10.65
CA GLU A 265 -25.27 -36.73 -11.62
C GLU A 265 -24.08 -36.02 -12.29
N THR A 266 -23.00 -35.78 -11.55
CA THR A 266 -21.75 -35.24 -12.09
C THR A 266 -21.07 -36.26 -13.01
N LEU A 267 -20.97 -37.53 -12.59
CA LEU A 267 -20.29 -38.58 -13.36
C LEU A 267 -20.98 -38.92 -14.69
N LYS A 268 -22.30 -38.71 -14.78
CA LYS A 268 -23.08 -38.90 -16.01
C LYS A 268 -22.88 -37.78 -17.04
N LYS A 269 -22.28 -36.64 -16.67
CA LYS A 269 -22.02 -35.51 -17.57
C LYS A 269 -20.62 -35.62 -18.19
N PRO A 270 -20.45 -35.32 -19.50
CA PRO A 270 -19.15 -35.43 -20.18
C PRO A 270 -18.09 -34.48 -19.59
N THR A 271 -18.53 -33.42 -18.95
CA THR A 271 -17.68 -32.43 -18.29
C THR A 271 -18.32 -31.93 -17.00
N PHE A 272 -17.51 -31.50 -16.04
CA PHE A 272 -17.96 -30.66 -14.92
C PHE A 272 -17.39 -29.25 -15.05
N THR A 273 -18.00 -28.31 -14.34
CA THR A 273 -17.57 -26.91 -14.31
C THR A 273 -16.74 -26.66 -13.06
N TYR A 274 -15.61 -25.97 -13.20
CA TYR A 274 -14.74 -25.58 -12.09
C TYR A 274 -14.26 -24.13 -12.25
N ALA A 275 -13.95 -23.45 -11.16
CA ALA A 275 -13.44 -22.10 -11.18
C ALA A 275 -11.92 -22.06 -11.47
N ASN A 276 -11.47 -21.06 -12.23
CA ASN A 276 -10.05 -20.80 -12.47
C ASN A 276 -9.77 -19.29 -12.57
N LYS A 277 -8.57 -18.85 -12.17
CA LYS A 277 -8.11 -17.46 -12.33
C LYS A 277 -7.56 -17.17 -13.73
N GLN A 278 -7.14 -18.19 -14.47
CA GLN A 278 -6.61 -18.08 -15.82
C GLN A 278 -7.69 -18.36 -16.86
N GLN A 279 -7.75 -17.52 -17.87
CA GLN A 279 -8.66 -17.70 -19.00
C GLN A 279 -8.08 -18.74 -19.98
N PHE A 280 -8.73 -19.90 -20.08
CA PHE A 280 -8.49 -20.87 -21.15
C PHE A 280 -9.61 -20.84 -22.20
N SER A 281 -9.39 -21.51 -23.34
CA SER A 281 -10.38 -21.56 -24.43
C SER A 281 -11.69 -22.27 -24.05
N SER A 282 -11.71 -23.06 -22.97
CA SER A 282 -12.88 -23.76 -22.44
C SER A 282 -13.53 -23.04 -21.25
N CYS A 283 -13.20 -21.77 -21.01
CA CYS A 283 -13.67 -21.03 -19.84
C CYS A 283 -14.52 -19.81 -20.22
N ASP A 284 -15.61 -19.63 -19.48
CA ASP A 284 -16.50 -18.47 -19.56
C ASP A 284 -16.25 -17.52 -18.37
N PRO A 285 -16.27 -16.20 -18.58
CA PRO A 285 -16.09 -15.23 -17.48
C PRO A 285 -17.26 -15.29 -16.48
N PHE A 286 -16.96 -15.21 -15.18
CA PHE A 286 -17.98 -15.17 -14.14
C PHE A 286 -18.63 -13.79 -14.06
N GLN A 287 -19.97 -13.74 -14.12
CA GLN A 287 -20.72 -12.47 -14.27
C GLN A 287 -20.46 -11.47 -13.13
N ASN A 288 -20.12 -11.95 -11.94
CA ASN A 288 -19.96 -11.10 -10.74
C ASN A 288 -18.50 -10.94 -10.28
N ASN A 289 -17.53 -11.59 -10.93
CA ASN A 289 -16.11 -11.41 -10.62
C ASN A 289 -15.28 -11.48 -11.92
N PRO A 290 -14.75 -10.35 -12.42
CA PRO A 290 -14.02 -10.32 -13.69
C PRO A 290 -12.67 -11.08 -13.64
N PHE A 291 -12.22 -11.49 -12.46
CA PHE A 291 -10.98 -12.24 -12.27
C PHE A 291 -11.19 -13.76 -12.15
N LEU A 292 -12.45 -14.22 -12.18
CA LEU A 292 -12.80 -15.64 -12.11
C LEU A 292 -13.43 -16.10 -13.43
N PHE A 293 -13.01 -17.26 -13.89
CA PHE A 293 -13.55 -17.94 -15.07
C PHE A 293 -14.09 -19.31 -14.65
N PHE A 294 -15.20 -19.73 -15.24
CA PHE A 294 -15.71 -21.09 -15.12
C PHE A 294 -15.28 -21.91 -16.32
N CYS A 295 -14.43 -22.89 -16.07
CA CYS A 295 -13.83 -23.78 -17.05
C CYS A 295 -14.53 -25.14 -17.04
N GLN A 296 -14.53 -25.82 -18.18
CA GLN A 296 -15.00 -27.21 -18.26
C GLN A 296 -13.83 -28.19 -18.25
N GLN A 297 -13.94 -29.24 -17.44
CA GLN A 297 -12.98 -30.35 -17.38
C GLN A 297 -13.66 -31.66 -17.75
N GLY A 298 -13.00 -32.46 -18.60
CA GLY A 298 -13.51 -33.73 -19.09
C GLY A 298 -13.60 -34.82 -18.03
N LEU A 299 -14.67 -35.61 -18.15
CA LEU A 299 -14.95 -36.86 -17.44
C LEU A 299 -15.17 -37.98 -18.47
N ASN A 300 -15.22 -39.23 -18.00
CA ASN A 300 -15.47 -40.40 -18.86
C ASN A 300 -16.95 -40.82 -18.83
N ALA A 301 -17.87 -39.87 -18.99
CA ALA A 301 -19.30 -40.12 -18.89
C ALA A 301 -19.82 -41.16 -19.89
N ASP A 302 -19.27 -41.21 -21.11
CA ASP A 302 -19.65 -42.21 -22.09
C ASP A 302 -19.36 -43.63 -21.58
N GLN A 303 -18.19 -43.85 -20.97
CA GLN A 303 -17.85 -45.13 -20.36
C GLN A 303 -18.74 -45.43 -19.15
N TYR A 304 -18.98 -44.41 -18.30
CA TYR A 304 -19.85 -44.53 -17.13
C TYR A 304 -21.27 -44.99 -17.52
N ASN A 305 -21.85 -44.32 -18.53
CA ASN A 305 -23.18 -44.60 -19.06
C ASN A 305 -23.25 -45.94 -19.81
N ASN A 306 -22.23 -46.27 -20.62
CA ASN A 306 -22.19 -47.53 -21.38
C ASN A 306 -22.11 -48.77 -20.49
N LEU A 307 -21.44 -48.67 -19.34
CA LEU A 307 -21.39 -49.72 -18.33
C LEU A 307 -22.64 -49.77 -17.45
N GLY A 308 -23.51 -48.75 -17.53
CA GLY A 308 -24.69 -48.59 -16.69
C GLY A 308 -24.33 -48.62 -15.21
N ILE A 309 -23.31 -47.87 -14.82
CA ILE A 309 -22.86 -47.79 -13.42
C ILE A 309 -23.89 -47.00 -12.62
N SER A 310 -24.32 -47.55 -11.48
CA SER A 310 -25.01 -46.82 -10.42
C SER A 310 -24.05 -46.54 -9.27
N LEU A 311 -24.11 -45.33 -8.71
CA LEU A 311 -23.36 -44.94 -7.53
C LEU A 311 -24.29 -44.84 -6.32
N THR A 312 -23.90 -45.49 -5.22
CA THR A 312 -24.50 -45.26 -3.90
C THR A 312 -23.47 -44.59 -2.99
N LYS A 313 -23.80 -43.39 -2.47
CA LYS A 313 -23.01 -42.65 -1.47
C LYS A 313 -23.63 -42.86 -0.09
N SER A 314 -22.82 -43.21 0.90
CA SER A 314 -23.26 -43.34 2.31
C SER A 314 -22.18 -42.83 3.25
N SER A 315 -22.55 -42.10 4.30
CA SER A 315 -21.61 -41.53 5.26
C SER A 315 -21.36 -42.47 6.46
N PHE A 316 -20.10 -42.60 6.87
CA PHE A 316 -19.61 -43.42 7.97
C PHE A 316 -18.70 -42.61 8.89
N GLY A 317 -19.28 -41.99 9.92
CA GLY A 317 -18.50 -41.18 10.86
C GLY A 317 -17.95 -39.90 10.24
N GLY A 318 -18.60 -39.38 9.19
CA GLY A 318 -18.18 -38.24 8.39
C GLY A 318 -17.52 -38.65 7.08
N ASP A 319 -16.90 -39.83 7.00
CA ASP A 319 -16.28 -40.31 5.76
C ASP A 319 -17.32 -40.79 4.75
N ASP A 320 -17.03 -40.67 3.47
CA ASP A 320 -17.93 -41.11 2.40
C ASP A 320 -17.54 -42.47 1.85
N LEU A 321 -18.44 -43.44 1.94
CA LEU A 321 -18.37 -44.71 1.22
C LEU A 321 -19.08 -44.58 -0.12
N PHE A 322 -18.32 -44.75 -1.20
CA PHE A 322 -18.83 -44.86 -2.55
C PHE A 322 -18.87 -46.32 -2.98
N THR A 323 -20.06 -46.80 -3.34
CA THR A 323 -20.27 -48.13 -3.92
C THR A 323 -20.72 -48.00 -5.36
N PHE A 324 -19.91 -48.51 -6.29
CA PHE A 324 -20.18 -48.50 -7.72
C PHE A 324 -20.64 -49.88 -8.19
N THR A 325 -21.82 -49.94 -8.81
CA THR A 325 -22.41 -51.19 -9.31
C THR A 325 -22.67 -51.08 -10.82
N PRO A 326 -21.91 -51.78 -11.68
CA PRO A 326 -22.17 -51.83 -13.12
C PRO A 326 -23.41 -52.67 -13.45
N SER A 327 -24.11 -52.32 -14.52
CA SER A 327 -25.30 -53.06 -15.00
C SER A 327 -24.96 -54.40 -15.67
N SER A 328 -23.74 -54.53 -16.19
CA SER A 328 -23.24 -55.72 -16.87
C SER A 328 -22.19 -56.46 -16.03
N SER A 329 -22.12 -57.79 -16.20
CA SER A 329 -21.10 -58.62 -15.56
C SER A 329 -19.70 -58.18 -16.00
N LEU A 330 -18.95 -57.50 -15.12
CA LEU A 330 -17.57 -57.11 -15.38
C LEU A 330 -16.60 -58.30 -15.35
N ILE A 331 -16.92 -59.29 -14.53
CA ILE A 331 -16.11 -60.49 -14.31
C ILE A 331 -16.76 -61.65 -15.08
N VAL A 332 -15.94 -62.38 -15.82
CA VAL A 332 -16.40 -63.53 -16.61
C VAL A 332 -16.92 -64.60 -15.66
N ASN A 333 -18.04 -65.26 -15.99
CA ASN A 333 -18.67 -66.33 -15.19
C ASN A 333 -19.27 -65.93 -13.83
N ARG A 334 -19.41 -64.65 -13.52
CA ARG A 334 -20.12 -64.19 -12.31
C ARG A 334 -21.17 -63.10 -12.59
N PRO A 335 -22.27 -63.44 -13.29
CA PRO A 335 -23.35 -62.49 -13.54
C PRO A 335 -24.07 -62.14 -12.22
N GLY A 336 -24.06 -60.87 -11.80
CA GLY A 336 -25.04 -60.39 -10.82
C GLY A 336 -24.59 -59.29 -9.85
N ASP A 337 -23.43 -59.39 -9.20
CA ASP A 337 -23.22 -58.64 -7.94
C ASP A 337 -21.83 -58.00 -7.77
N TYR A 338 -21.14 -57.68 -8.87
CA TYR A 338 -19.87 -56.97 -8.75
C TYR A 338 -20.11 -55.55 -8.24
N HIS A 339 -19.37 -55.15 -7.22
CA HIS A 339 -19.37 -53.79 -6.71
C HIS A 339 -17.94 -53.35 -6.43
N PHE A 340 -17.67 -52.06 -6.60
CA PHE A 340 -16.41 -51.43 -6.25
C PHE A 340 -16.64 -50.44 -5.12
N ASN A 341 -16.01 -50.67 -3.97
CA ASN A 341 -16.10 -49.83 -2.78
C ASN A 341 -14.81 -49.04 -2.61
N VAL A 342 -14.95 -47.75 -2.35
CA VAL A 342 -13.86 -46.90 -1.89
C VAL A 342 -14.37 -45.92 -0.85
N LEU A 343 -13.51 -45.56 0.09
CA LEU A 343 -13.77 -44.49 1.02
C LEU A 343 -13.07 -43.20 0.59
N ARG A 344 -13.73 -42.07 0.82
CA ARG A 344 -13.12 -40.74 0.88
C ARG A 344 -13.16 -40.31 2.33
N GLN A 345 -12.00 -40.06 2.91
CA GLN A 345 -11.91 -39.56 4.27
C GLN A 345 -12.38 -38.10 4.31
N ASN A 346 -13.14 -37.73 5.33
CA ASN A 346 -13.61 -36.36 5.50
C ASN A 346 -12.45 -35.37 5.66
N ARG A 347 -12.54 -34.21 5.03
CA ARG A 347 -11.50 -33.16 4.96
C ARG A 347 -12.09 -31.84 5.48
N PRO A 348 -11.29 -31.00 6.15
CA PRO A 348 -11.77 -29.71 6.61
C PRO A 348 -12.15 -28.81 5.42
N PRO A 349 -13.05 -27.84 5.63
CA PRO A 349 -13.36 -26.85 4.59
C PRO A 349 -12.12 -26.01 4.28
N ALA A 350 -11.81 -25.77 3.01
CA ALA A 350 -10.69 -24.90 2.65
C ALA A 350 -11.09 -23.44 2.81
N LEU A 351 -10.51 -22.76 3.80
CA LEU A 351 -10.72 -21.34 4.09
C LEU A 351 -9.86 -20.47 3.18
N ASP A 352 -10.48 -19.50 2.51
CA ASP A 352 -9.74 -18.48 1.76
C ASP A 352 -8.93 -17.62 2.72
N TYR A 353 -7.69 -17.38 2.35
CA TYR A 353 -6.75 -16.59 3.12
C TYR A 353 -7.26 -15.16 3.28
N ILE A 354 -7.54 -14.79 4.52
CA ILE A 354 -8.02 -13.48 4.88
C ILE A 354 -6.85 -12.51 4.92
N GLU A 355 -6.83 -11.61 3.94
CA GLU A 355 -5.86 -10.54 3.86
C GLU A 355 -6.46 -9.23 3.37
N ARG A 356 -5.80 -8.14 3.72
CA ARG A 356 -6.03 -6.83 3.10
C ARG A 356 -4.73 -6.05 3.13
N PHE A 357 -4.11 -5.89 1.96
CA PHE A 357 -2.76 -5.34 1.83
C PHE A 357 -1.74 -6.16 2.65
N SER A 358 -1.78 -7.49 2.54
CA SER A 358 -0.84 -8.32 3.29
C SER A 358 0.59 -8.00 2.89
N CYS A 359 1.49 -8.23 3.84
CA CYS A 359 2.89 -8.05 3.59
C CYS A 359 3.67 -9.24 4.11
N PRO A 360 3.96 -10.20 3.22
CA PRO A 360 4.58 -11.47 3.58
C PRO A 360 5.86 -11.33 4.41
N LEU A 361 6.64 -10.27 4.15
CA LEU A 361 7.91 -10.01 4.81
C LEU A 361 7.80 -9.21 6.13
N SER A 362 6.62 -8.73 6.53
CA SER A 362 6.48 -7.78 7.66
C SER A 362 5.52 -8.22 8.78
N ASP A 363 5.19 -9.51 8.83
CA ASP A 363 4.43 -10.17 9.90
C ASP A 363 2.96 -9.75 10.07
N TYR A 364 2.30 -9.25 9.03
CA TYR A 364 0.85 -9.01 9.07
C TYR A 364 0.15 -9.43 7.78
N ASP A 365 -1.12 -9.79 7.94
CA ASP A 365 -2.01 -10.26 6.89
C ASP A 365 -3.02 -9.16 6.49
N TYR A 366 -3.35 -8.28 7.44
CA TYR A 366 -4.39 -7.26 7.27
C TYR A 366 -3.93 -5.88 7.77
N LEU A 367 -3.99 -4.85 6.95
CA LEU A 367 -3.60 -3.48 7.32
C LEU A 367 -4.82 -2.66 7.76
N VAL A 368 -4.69 -1.98 8.90
CA VAL A 368 -5.59 -0.93 9.38
C VAL A 368 -4.79 0.36 9.56
N VAL A 369 -5.25 1.44 8.95
CA VAL A 369 -4.70 2.79 9.17
C VAL A 369 -5.77 3.60 9.87
N LYS A 370 -5.53 3.98 11.13
CA LYS A 370 -6.52 4.74 11.92
C LYS A 370 -6.99 5.98 11.17
N ASP A 371 -8.28 6.30 11.33
CA ASP A 371 -8.98 7.43 10.68
C ASP A 371 -9.05 7.40 9.14
N ASP A 372 -8.45 6.41 8.48
CA ASP A 372 -8.58 6.26 7.04
C ASP A 372 -10.01 5.80 6.69
N PRO A 373 -10.71 6.43 5.73
CA PRO A 373 -12.09 6.08 5.40
C PRO A 373 -12.26 4.68 4.84
N LYS A 374 -11.21 4.07 4.28
CA LYS A 374 -11.22 2.71 3.70
C LYS A 374 -10.50 1.71 4.59
N LEU A 375 -9.41 2.11 5.23
CA LEU A 375 -8.54 1.24 6.01
C LEU A 375 -8.75 1.36 7.52
N GLY A 376 -9.56 2.30 8.00
CA GLY A 376 -9.76 2.55 9.43
C GLY A 376 -10.64 1.53 10.16
N THR A 377 -11.13 0.50 9.45
CA THR A 377 -11.93 -0.60 10.03
C THR A 377 -11.40 -1.94 9.54
N VAL A 378 -11.64 -3.00 10.30
CA VAL A 378 -11.48 -4.38 9.81
C VAL A 378 -12.82 -4.79 9.23
N GLU A 379 -12.87 -5.06 7.93
CA GLU A 379 -14.10 -5.46 7.23
C GLU A 379 -13.75 -6.52 6.17
N PHE A 380 -14.29 -7.73 6.33
CA PHE A 380 -14.06 -8.83 5.40
C PHE A 380 -15.26 -9.78 5.40
N THR A 381 -15.42 -10.55 4.31
CA THR A 381 -16.42 -11.62 4.23
C THR A 381 -15.65 -12.92 4.10
N PRO A 382 -15.62 -13.78 5.14
CA PRO A 382 -14.92 -15.04 5.03
C PRO A 382 -15.57 -15.92 3.97
N PHE A 383 -14.74 -16.62 3.21
CA PHE A 383 -15.17 -17.58 2.23
C PHE A 383 -14.44 -18.89 2.50
N ALA A 384 -15.18 -19.99 2.47
CA ALA A 384 -14.61 -21.32 2.51
C ALA A 384 -15.50 -22.20 1.66
N LYS A 385 -14.92 -23.25 1.08
CA LYS A 385 -15.68 -24.31 0.44
C LYS A 385 -15.20 -25.65 0.96
N ASP A 386 -16.15 -26.54 1.19
CA ASP A 386 -15.88 -27.86 1.69
C ASP A 386 -15.60 -28.82 0.53
N PRO A 387 -14.45 -29.52 0.49
CA PRO A 387 -14.15 -30.51 -0.53
C PRO A 387 -15.11 -31.70 -0.57
N ASP A 388 -15.76 -32.02 0.55
CA ASP A 388 -16.63 -33.18 0.74
C ASP A 388 -18.13 -32.84 0.60
N GLU A 389 -18.41 -31.65 0.09
CA GLU A 389 -19.75 -31.08 -0.14
C GLU A 389 -20.57 -30.81 1.13
N ASP A 390 -19.90 -30.75 2.28
CA ASP A 390 -20.53 -30.53 3.57
C ASP A 390 -20.97 -29.08 3.80
N SER A 391 -21.92 -28.92 4.72
CA SER A 391 -22.27 -27.60 5.25
C SER A 391 -21.15 -27.08 6.17
N LYS A 392 -20.96 -25.75 6.18
CA LYS A 392 -19.87 -25.10 6.92
C LYS A 392 -20.36 -23.93 7.75
N GLU A 393 -19.74 -23.73 8.90
CA GLU A 393 -19.94 -22.60 9.79
C GLU A 393 -18.63 -21.86 10.06
N PHE A 394 -18.70 -20.53 10.20
CA PHE A 394 -17.56 -19.73 10.61
C PHE A 394 -17.61 -19.44 12.10
N LYS A 395 -16.49 -19.62 12.80
CA LYS A 395 -16.33 -19.20 14.19
C LYS A 395 -15.14 -18.27 14.34
N PHE A 396 -15.36 -17.20 15.10
CA PHE A 396 -14.33 -16.22 15.43
C PHE A 396 -13.91 -16.44 16.87
N VAL A 397 -12.66 -16.82 17.08
CA VAL A 397 -12.09 -16.92 18.42
C VAL A 397 -11.53 -15.55 18.78
N ASN A 398 -12.27 -14.85 19.63
CA ASN A 398 -11.99 -13.46 19.96
C ASN A 398 -10.66 -13.33 20.70
N GLY A 399 -9.74 -12.60 20.08
CA GLY A 399 -8.67 -11.89 20.76
C GLY A 399 -9.19 -10.59 21.36
N VAL A 400 -8.54 -9.48 21.04
CA VAL A 400 -8.90 -8.12 21.50
C VAL A 400 -10.06 -7.48 20.73
N PHE A 401 -10.52 -8.11 19.65
CA PHE A 401 -11.52 -7.55 18.73
C PHE A 401 -12.96 -7.89 19.14
N LYS A 402 -13.88 -6.94 18.92
CA LYS A 402 -15.33 -7.19 18.96
C LYS A 402 -15.85 -7.20 17.54
N PHE A 403 -16.39 -8.34 17.12
CA PHE A 403 -16.94 -8.51 15.78
C PHE A 403 -18.44 -8.24 15.77
N GLU A 404 -18.86 -7.46 14.77
CA GLU A 404 -20.24 -7.31 14.37
C GLU A 404 -20.44 -8.08 13.05
N GLU A 405 -21.34 -9.05 13.06
CA GLU A 405 -21.68 -9.83 11.87
C GLU A 405 -22.97 -9.29 11.22
N SER A 406 -22.91 -9.01 9.92
CA SER A 406 -24.07 -8.58 9.14
C SER A 406 -23.99 -9.13 7.72
N ASN A 407 -24.97 -9.95 7.34
CA ASN A 407 -25.05 -10.60 6.01
C ASN A 407 -23.77 -11.39 5.64
N GLY A 408 -23.12 -12.03 6.61
CA GLY A 408 -21.87 -12.78 6.40
C GLY A 408 -20.61 -11.91 6.35
N THR A 409 -20.74 -10.58 6.30
CA THR A 409 -19.61 -9.67 6.47
C THR A 409 -19.33 -9.45 7.94
N VAL A 410 -18.05 -9.58 8.30
CA VAL A 410 -17.52 -9.38 9.65
C VAL A 410 -16.89 -8.01 9.70
N LYS A 411 -17.29 -7.21 10.69
CA LYS A 411 -16.78 -5.86 10.88
C LYS A 411 -16.28 -5.63 12.30
N VAL A 412 -15.17 -4.91 12.42
CA VAL A 412 -14.73 -4.28 13.67
C VAL A 412 -14.83 -2.77 13.49
N SER A 413 -15.58 -2.13 14.38
CA SER A 413 -15.81 -0.68 14.34
C SER A 413 -14.50 0.10 14.58
N ALA A 414 -14.40 1.31 14.02
CA ALA A 414 -13.26 2.19 14.28
C ALA A 414 -13.12 2.55 15.78
N GLU A 415 -14.25 2.58 16.50
CA GLU A 415 -14.30 2.86 17.94
C GLU A 415 -13.63 1.75 18.76
N ASP A 416 -13.81 0.48 18.39
CA ASP A 416 -13.14 -0.65 19.07
C ASP A 416 -11.65 -0.75 18.72
N LEU A 417 -11.20 -0.13 17.61
CA LEU A 417 -9.80 -0.11 17.18
C LEU A 417 -9.01 1.09 17.73
N LYS A 418 -9.67 2.09 18.31
CA LYS A 418 -9.04 3.38 18.68
C LYS A 418 -7.87 3.21 19.66
N ASP A 419 -8.00 2.29 20.62
CA ASP A 419 -7.05 2.06 21.71
C ASP A 419 -6.02 0.96 21.38
N LEU A 420 -6.13 0.32 20.22
CA LEU A 420 -5.21 -0.73 19.79
C LEU A 420 -4.09 -0.16 18.90
N GLU A 421 -2.88 -0.66 19.05
CA GLU A 421 -1.73 -0.33 18.20
C GLU A 421 -0.89 -1.59 17.96
N GLY A 422 -0.13 -1.60 16.86
CA GLY A 422 0.76 -2.72 16.53
C GLY A 422 0.05 -3.90 15.88
N VAL A 423 0.73 -5.04 15.90
CA VAL A 423 0.18 -6.28 15.34
C VAL A 423 -0.70 -6.94 16.40
N ASN A 424 -1.99 -6.97 16.11
CA ASN A 424 -3.00 -7.65 16.90
C ASN A 424 -3.48 -8.89 16.13
N MET A 425 -4.06 -9.87 16.81
CA MET A 425 -4.41 -11.14 16.19
C MET A 425 -5.81 -11.58 16.61
N PHE A 426 -6.51 -12.22 15.67
CA PHE A 426 -7.68 -13.04 15.95
C PHE A 426 -7.59 -14.32 15.12
N SER A 427 -8.29 -15.37 15.56
CA SER A 427 -8.39 -16.61 14.78
C SER A 427 -9.78 -16.71 14.18
N ILE A 428 -9.83 -17.05 12.90
CA ILE A 428 -11.06 -17.50 12.24
C ILE A 428 -10.96 -19.00 12.00
N LYS A 429 -12.10 -19.68 12.14
CA LYS A 429 -12.25 -21.10 11.87
C LYS A 429 -13.39 -21.31 10.87
N SER A 430 -13.17 -22.14 9.87
CA SER A 430 -14.25 -22.73 9.07
C SER A 430 -14.42 -24.18 9.50
N ILE A 431 -15.60 -24.55 9.99
CA ILE A 431 -15.89 -25.87 10.57
C ILE A 431 -16.98 -26.55 9.73
N ASP A 432 -16.77 -27.80 9.36
CA ASP A 432 -17.79 -28.62 8.69
C ASP A 432 -18.84 -29.17 9.67
N GLU A 433 -19.83 -29.91 9.18
CA GLU A 433 -20.87 -30.56 10.01
C GLU A 433 -20.37 -31.75 10.84
N HIS A 434 -19.13 -32.20 10.60
CA HIS A 434 -18.47 -33.31 11.28
C HIS A 434 -17.42 -32.84 12.31
N GLY A 435 -17.19 -31.54 12.43
CA GLY A 435 -16.28 -30.91 13.38
C GLY A 435 -14.82 -30.81 12.92
N LEU A 436 -14.49 -31.09 11.66
CA LEU A 436 -13.18 -30.74 11.11
C LEU A 436 -13.12 -29.25 10.82
N GLU A 437 -11.97 -28.64 11.10
CA GLU A 437 -11.80 -27.21 10.98
C GLU A 437 -10.53 -26.83 10.22
N ASP A 438 -10.63 -25.76 9.42
CA ASP A 438 -9.50 -25.02 8.89
C ASP A 438 -9.41 -23.67 9.61
N VAL A 439 -8.21 -23.28 10.02
CA VAL A 439 -7.97 -22.20 10.98
C VAL A 439 -6.90 -21.25 10.45
N GLN A 440 -7.22 -19.97 10.46
CA GLN A 440 -6.25 -18.91 10.18
C GLN A 440 -6.15 -17.95 11.37
N ASP A 441 -4.91 -17.73 11.82
CA ASP A 441 -4.56 -16.62 12.71
C ASP A 441 -4.30 -15.36 11.88
N VAL A 442 -5.28 -14.45 11.84
CA VAL A 442 -5.22 -13.20 11.09
C VAL A 442 -4.47 -12.15 11.90
N ARG A 443 -3.28 -11.75 11.42
CA ARG A 443 -2.46 -10.71 12.02
C ARG A 443 -2.85 -9.36 11.41
N VAL A 444 -3.45 -8.51 12.23
CA VAL A 444 -3.89 -7.17 11.87
C VAL A 444 -2.88 -6.14 12.35
N LEU A 445 -2.19 -5.47 11.43
CA LEU A 445 -1.38 -4.30 11.76
C LEU A 445 -2.29 -3.09 11.88
N ILE A 446 -2.44 -2.57 13.09
CA ILE A 446 -3.13 -1.31 13.37
C ILE A 446 -2.06 -0.22 13.47
N ASP A 447 -1.90 0.54 12.40
CA ASP A 447 -0.96 1.64 12.32
C ASP A 447 -1.64 2.97 12.72
N ARG A 448 -0.80 3.94 13.08
CA ARG A 448 -1.24 5.28 13.47
C ARG A 448 -1.97 5.97 12.30
N PRO A 449 -2.74 7.03 12.55
CA PRO A 449 -3.36 7.78 11.47
C PRO A 449 -2.32 8.55 10.65
N LEU A 450 -2.58 8.70 9.35
CA LEU A 450 -1.80 9.58 8.44
C LEU A 450 -2.26 11.04 8.55
N GLN A 451 -2.67 11.45 9.75
CA GLN A 451 -3.08 12.82 10.01
C GLN A 451 -1.91 13.78 9.79
N THR A 452 -2.18 14.82 9.02
CA THR A 452 -1.23 15.89 8.72
C THR A 452 -1.89 17.21 9.07
N ASN A 453 -1.10 18.13 9.60
CA ASN A 453 -1.54 19.51 9.78
C ASN A 453 -0.84 20.40 8.77
N LEU A 454 -1.57 21.38 8.24
CA LEU A 454 -1.06 22.38 7.33
C LEU A 454 -1.63 23.74 7.76
N GLN A 455 -0.76 24.61 8.25
CA GLN A 455 -1.10 25.94 8.73
C GLN A 455 -0.15 26.97 8.12
N VAL A 456 -0.72 28.03 7.54
CA VAL A 456 0.05 29.23 7.16
C VAL A 456 0.13 30.13 8.38
N ASP A 457 1.34 30.52 8.73
CA ASP A 457 1.64 31.42 9.83
C ASP A 457 2.17 32.75 9.29
N TYR A 458 1.71 33.84 9.90
CA TYR A 458 2.10 35.19 9.53
C TYR A 458 2.84 35.80 10.71
N PRO A 459 4.04 36.35 10.50
CA PRO A 459 4.83 36.92 11.58
C PRO A 459 4.34 38.30 12.05
N TYR A 460 3.15 38.72 11.59
CA TYR A 460 2.62 40.07 11.79
C TYR A 460 1.41 40.07 12.70
N ASN A 461 1.44 40.94 13.71
CA ASN A 461 0.25 41.27 14.49
C ASN A 461 -0.58 42.33 13.75
N PHE A 462 -1.77 41.96 13.30
CA PHE A 462 -2.70 42.87 12.64
C PHE A 462 -3.41 43.73 13.71
N THR A 463 -3.29 45.05 13.60
CA THR A 463 -3.69 45.99 14.69
C THR A 463 -5.00 46.72 14.49
N GLN A 464 -5.76 46.45 13.43
CA GLN A 464 -7.11 46.98 13.31
C GLN A 464 -8.07 45.94 13.87
N ASN A 465 -8.91 46.28 14.86
CA ASN A 465 -10.18 45.70 15.37
C ASN A 465 -10.61 44.24 15.05
N TYR A 466 -9.72 43.40 14.55
CA TYR A 466 -9.94 42.03 14.14
C TYR A 466 -9.24 41.17 15.18
N SER A 467 -10.04 40.39 15.91
CA SER A 467 -9.57 39.45 16.92
C SER A 467 -8.76 38.30 16.31
N SER A 468 -8.87 38.09 14.99
CA SER A 468 -8.07 37.11 14.25
C SER A 468 -7.90 37.47 12.77
N TYR A 469 -6.86 36.90 12.14
CA TYR A 469 -6.63 36.99 10.70
C TYR A 469 -7.84 36.52 9.87
N LYS A 470 -8.61 35.55 10.37
CA LYS A 470 -9.86 35.08 9.74
C LYS A 470 -10.91 36.18 9.60
N GLU A 471 -11.00 37.10 10.56
CA GLU A 471 -11.94 38.23 10.48
C GLU A 471 -11.49 39.29 9.48
N TYR A 472 -10.18 39.51 9.34
CA TYR A 472 -9.62 40.46 8.36
C TYR A 472 -9.93 40.08 6.91
N LEU A 473 -10.02 38.78 6.62
CA LEU A 473 -10.28 38.26 5.28
C LEU A 473 -11.76 38.19 4.89
N GLY A 474 -12.68 38.46 5.83
CA GLY A 474 -14.12 38.49 5.60
C GLY A 474 -14.68 37.18 5.07
N ASN A 475 -15.06 36.24 5.95
CA ASN A 475 -15.86 35.02 5.68
C ASN A 475 -15.48 34.09 4.52
N ASN A 476 -14.38 34.34 3.79
CA ASN A 476 -13.94 33.49 2.71
C ASN A 476 -12.86 32.54 3.24
N ASP A 477 -13.03 31.24 3.04
CA ASP A 477 -12.08 30.18 3.41
C ASP A 477 -10.75 30.23 2.61
N ILE A 478 -10.33 31.41 2.14
CA ILE A 478 -9.17 31.66 1.29
C ILE A 478 -8.14 32.50 2.06
N LEU A 479 -6.97 31.93 2.36
CA LEU A 479 -5.88 32.62 3.05
C LEU A 479 -5.06 33.48 2.06
N LEU A 480 -4.66 34.70 2.43
CA LEU A 480 -3.89 35.56 1.53
C LEU A 480 -2.39 35.41 1.77
N ILE A 481 -1.63 35.10 0.73
CA ILE A 481 -0.18 34.99 0.78
C ILE A 481 0.44 36.18 0.05
N SER A 482 1.23 36.98 0.77
CA SER A 482 1.97 38.10 0.20
C SER A 482 3.18 37.59 -0.58
N ARG A 483 3.39 38.07 -1.81
CA ARG A 483 4.65 37.83 -2.53
C ARG A 483 5.82 38.62 -1.92
N GLU A 484 5.53 39.73 -1.26
CA GLU A 484 6.56 40.65 -0.77
C GLU A 484 7.13 40.30 0.59
N ASP A 485 6.51 39.34 1.27
CA ASP A 485 6.83 38.97 2.64
C ASP A 485 7.19 37.49 2.73
N PRO A 486 8.10 37.09 3.65
CA PRO A 486 8.33 35.69 3.94
C PRO A 486 7.05 35.01 4.41
N VAL A 487 6.82 33.81 3.90
CA VAL A 487 5.63 33.01 4.23
C VAL A 487 6.06 31.82 5.03
N PHE A 488 5.49 31.65 6.22
CA PHE A 488 5.79 30.52 7.09
C PHE A 488 4.66 29.49 7.01
N ILE A 489 5.00 28.24 6.77
CA ILE A 489 4.07 27.14 6.66
C ILE A 489 4.46 26.11 7.72
N ASN A 490 3.69 26.07 8.80
CA ASN A 490 3.79 25.07 9.84
C ASN A 490 3.08 23.80 9.37
N ILE A 491 3.81 22.69 9.37
CA ILE A 491 3.25 21.38 9.09
C ILE A 491 3.56 20.42 10.22
N SER A 492 2.66 19.48 10.44
CA SER A 492 2.95 18.26 11.19
C SER A 492 2.79 17.06 10.27
N THR A 493 3.73 16.13 10.37
CA THR A 493 3.74 14.90 9.58
C THR A 493 3.55 13.70 10.48
N PRO A 494 2.91 12.61 10.01
CA PRO A 494 2.91 11.37 10.75
C PRO A 494 4.34 10.88 10.98
N GLY A 495 4.56 10.12 12.06
CA GLY A 495 5.84 9.47 12.34
C GLY A 495 6.19 8.37 11.32
N THR A 496 7.14 7.50 11.65
CA THR A 496 7.47 6.27 10.89
C THR A 496 6.58 5.13 11.32
N SER A 497 6.04 4.33 10.36
CA SER A 497 5.14 3.19 10.63
C SER A 497 5.74 2.27 11.69
N LEU A 498 4.89 1.58 12.46
CA LEU A 498 5.35 0.57 13.42
C LEU A 498 6.20 -0.53 12.76
N LYS A 499 6.10 -0.72 11.44
CA LYS A 499 6.92 -1.64 10.63
C LYS A 499 8.01 -0.95 9.80
N GLY A 500 8.39 0.28 10.14
CA GLY A 500 9.50 0.98 9.51
C GLY A 500 9.19 1.64 8.17
N ALA A 501 7.97 1.51 7.63
CA ALA A 501 7.54 2.26 6.46
C ALA A 501 7.58 3.77 6.76
N VAL A 502 8.43 4.50 6.03
CA VAL A 502 8.58 5.93 6.21
C VAL A 502 7.61 6.62 5.25
N PRO A 503 6.74 7.53 5.71
CA PRO A 503 5.89 8.31 4.81
C PRO A 503 6.74 9.10 3.82
N SER A 504 6.15 9.54 2.72
CA SER A 504 6.67 10.52 1.77
C SER A 504 5.74 11.71 1.83
N VAL A 505 6.28 12.88 2.19
CA VAL A 505 5.47 14.08 2.41
C VAL A 505 5.82 15.10 1.34
N GLN A 506 4.81 15.58 0.62
CA GLN A 506 4.93 16.56 -0.44
C GLN A 506 4.06 17.78 -0.13
N LEU A 507 4.69 18.95 -0.11
CA LEU A 507 4.00 20.23 -0.10
C LEU A 507 3.84 20.70 -1.55
N ILE A 508 2.60 20.88 -1.99
CA ILE A 508 2.26 21.21 -3.37
C ILE A 508 1.46 22.50 -3.37
N PHE A 509 1.85 23.47 -4.18
CA PHE A 509 1.01 24.63 -4.49
C PHE A 509 0.50 24.53 -5.92
N GLU A 510 -0.78 24.78 -6.14
CA GLU A 510 -1.40 24.87 -7.46
C GLU A 510 -2.21 26.17 -7.59
N GLY A 511 -1.75 27.09 -8.44
CA GLY A 511 -2.45 28.30 -8.85
C GLY A 511 -2.70 28.32 -10.35
N ASN A 512 -3.44 29.35 -10.84
CA ASN A 512 -3.91 29.42 -12.22
C ASN A 512 -2.82 29.29 -13.31
N ASN A 513 -1.56 29.59 -13.02
CA ASN A 513 -0.42 29.45 -13.94
C ASN A 513 0.90 29.10 -13.22
N GLU A 514 0.82 28.63 -11.98
CA GLU A 514 1.99 28.40 -11.14
C GLU A 514 1.78 27.13 -10.33
N LYS A 515 2.77 26.23 -10.38
CA LYS A 515 2.78 25.01 -9.60
C LYS A 515 4.19 24.73 -9.11
N PHE A 516 4.32 24.43 -7.83
CA PHE A 516 5.56 23.88 -7.29
C PHE A 516 5.27 22.70 -6.37
N THR A 517 6.26 21.83 -6.24
CA THR A 517 6.21 20.66 -5.36
C THR A 517 7.52 20.58 -4.60
N SER A 518 7.43 20.46 -3.28
CA SER A 518 8.57 20.31 -2.39
C SER A 518 8.45 19.02 -1.60
N LEU A 519 9.47 18.17 -1.65
CA LEU A 519 9.60 17.02 -0.76
C LEU A 519 10.02 17.49 0.63
N ILE A 520 9.30 17.04 1.65
CA ILE A 520 9.55 17.36 3.05
C ILE A 520 10.41 16.25 3.67
N PRO A 521 11.56 16.59 4.30
CA PRO A 521 12.36 15.61 5.03
C PRO A 521 11.60 14.97 6.20
N LEU A 522 11.71 13.65 6.33
CA LEU A 522 10.83 12.81 7.15
C LEU A 522 11.15 12.82 8.65
N ASN A 523 12.23 13.49 9.06
CA ASN A 523 12.67 13.56 10.45
C ASN A 523 12.01 14.73 11.23
N LEU A 524 10.97 15.35 10.68
CA LEU A 524 10.40 16.58 11.22
C LEU A 524 8.93 16.36 11.63
N LYS A 525 8.70 15.91 12.87
CA LYS A 525 7.34 15.77 13.43
C LYS A 525 6.55 17.08 13.39
N ASP A 526 7.26 18.19 13.62
CA ASP A 526 6.77 19.54 13.43
C ASP A 526 7.85 20.31 12.68
N ALA A 527 7.51 20.80 11.49
CA ALA A 527 8.41 21.64 10.71
C ALA A 527 7.72 22.93 10.32
N CYS A 528 8.54 23.96 10.21
CA CYS A 528 8.14 25.20 9.61
C CYS A 528 8.95 25.45 8.34
N PHE A 529 8.24 25.77 7.26
CA PHE A 529 8.78 26.04 5.94
C PHE A 529 8.62 27.51 5.61
N ALA A 530 9.74 28.15 5.27
CA ALA A 530 9.78 29.57 5.04
C ALA A 530 10.07 29.86 3.57
N PHE A 531 9.14 30.50 2.86
CA PHE A 531 9.29 30.79 1.43
C PHE A 531 9.87 32.20 1.22
N PRO A 532 10.75 32.42 0.20
CA PRO A 532 11.13 31.52 -0.88
C PRO A 532 12.41 30.67 -0.64
N SER A 533 12.93 30.58 0.60
CA SER A 533 14.17 29.84 0.89
C SER A 533 13.93 28.36 1.22
N SER A 534 14.90 27.48 0.95
CA SER A 534 14.69 26.02 1.07
C SER A 534 14.76 25.48 2.51
N LEU A 535 13.86 24.52 2.78
CA LEU A 535 13.77 23.47 3.82
C LEU A 535 14.89 23.37 4.89
N GLY A 536 14.50 23.29 6.17
CA GLY A 536 15.09 22.30 7.08
C GLY A 536 15.85 22.78 8.32
N LYS A 537 15.89 24.07 8.64
CA LYS A 537 16.36 24.53 9.97
C LYS A 537 15.25 25.30 10.67
N LYS A 538 14.87 24.84 11.86
CA LYS A 538 13.91 25.50 12.76
C LYS A 538 14.25 26.98 13.01
N SER A 539 15.50 27.38 12.77
CA SER A 539 15.96 28.77 12.85
C SER A 539 15.44 29.69 11.73
N LEU A 540 14.86 29.18 10.63
CA LEU A 540 14.49 29.99 9.46
C LEU A 540 13.03 30.47 9.46
N CYS A 541 12.19 30.02 10.39
CA CYS A 541 10.83 30.54 10.54
C CYS A 541 10.75 31.70 11.51
N ASP A 542 11.61 32.67 11.23
CA ASP A 542 11.71 33.91 11.95
C ASP A 542 12.03 35.00 10.93
N LEU A 543 11.39 36.15 11.06
CA LEU A 543 11.58 37.26 10.11
C LEU A 543 13.03 37.70 10.07
N ASP A 544 13.75 37.70 11.20
CA ASP A 544 15.12 38.21 11.26
C ASP A 544 16.11 37.39 10.44
N SER A 545 15.81 36.12 10.19
CA SER A 545 16.56 35.29 9.25
C SER A 545 16.55 35.82 7.81
N TYR A 546 15.56 36.65 7.46
CA TYR A 546 15.41 37.26 6.13
C TYR A 546 15.96 38.68 6.02
N LYS A 547 16.40 39.29 7.13
CA LYS A 547 16.84 40.69 7.17
C LYS A 547 17.93 41.01 6.13
N SER A 548 18.89 40.11 5.93
CA SER A 548 19.98 40.27 4.96
C SER A 548 19.55 40.04 3.50
N MET A 549 18.44 39.33 3.28
CA MET A 549 17.93 38.95 1.97
C MET A 549 17.05 40.03 1.33
N PHE A 550 16.66 41.04 2.11
CA PHE A 550 15.70 42.06 1.69
C PHE A 550 16.04 42.76 0.37
N ASN A 551 17.31 43.14 0.18
CA ASN A 551 17.76 43.84 -1.04
C ASN A 551 17.81 42.92 -2.27
N GLU A 552 17.78 41.60 -2.08
CA GLU A 552 17.80 40.59 -3.15
C GLU A 552 16.46 39.87 -3.31
N TRP A 553 15.41 40.31 -2.61
CA TRP A 553 14.13 39.60 -2.52
C TRP A 553 13.54 39.25 -3.88
N ASP A 554 13.47 40.20 -4.81
CA ASP A 554 12.93 39.96 -6.15
C ASP A 554 13.78 38.96 -6.95
N LYS A 555 15.11 38.99 -6.76
CA LYS A 555 16.03 38.02 -7.38
C LYS A 555 15.82 36.63 -6.78
N LEU A 556 15.56 36.54 -5.47
CA LEU A 556 15.28 35.29 -4.78
C LEU A 556 13.94 34.69 -5.24
N LEU A 557 12.88 35.49 -5.34
CA LEU A 557 11.59 35.06 -5.88
C LEU A 557 11.71 34.57 -7.33
N ALA A 558 12.47 35.28 -8.16
CA ALA A 558 12.67 34.91 -9.56
C ALA A 558 13.47 33.61 -9.72
N LYS A 559 14.48 33.40 -8.87
CA LYS A 559 15.39 32.26 -8.94
C LYS A 559 14.85 31.01 -8.24
N SER A 560 14.03 31.16 -7.21
CA SER A 560 13.53 30.03 -6.42
C SER A 560 12.45 29.27 -7.19
N ASP A 561 12.55 27.95 -7.17
CA ASP A 561 11.49 27.05 -7.63
C ASP A 561 10.38 26.89 -6.58
N LEU A 562 10.66 27.31 -5.34
CA LEU A 562 9.75 27.32 -4.20
C LEU A 562 9.43 28.77 -3.83
N ALA A 563 8.71 29.47 -4.69
CA ALA A 563 8.27 30.84 -4.48
C ALA A 563 6.85 31.03 -5.02
N PHE A 564 6.13 32.02 -4.49
CA PHE A 564 4.86 32.47 -5.05
C PHE A 564 5.12 33.65 -5.99
N LYS A 565 5.37 33.38 -7.27
CA LYS A 565 5.86 34.37 -8.24
C LYS A 565 4.77 35.33 -8.71
N ASN A 566 3.57 34.82 -8.92
CA ASN A 566 2.49 35.57 -9.58
C ASN A 566 1.27 35.76 -8.68
N PRO A 567 0.72 36.99 -8.58
CA PRO A 567 -0.58 37.19 -7.97
C PRO A 567 -1.63 36.29 -8.61
N THR A 568 -2.34 35.54 -7.78
CA THR A 568 -3.28 34.51 -8.19
C THR A 568 -4.52 34.61 -7.29
N PRO A 569 -5.71 34.91 -7.84
CA PRO A 569 -6.92 35.13 -7.04
C PRO A 569 -7.42 33.85 -6.35
N THR A 570 -7.08 32.68 -6.90
CA THR A 570 -7.46 31.37 -6.38
C THR A 570 -6.31 30.38 -6.59
N GLY A 571 -5.85 29.77 -5.52
CA GLY A 571 -4.88 28.68 -5.53
C GLY A 571 -5.14 27.73 -4.37
N LYS A 572 -4.45 26.60 -4.40
CA LYS A 572 -4.56 25.55 -3.40
C LYS A 572 -3.17 25.18 -2.91
N LEU A 573 -3.04 25.02 -1.60
CA LEU A 573 -1.86 24.44 -0.98
C LEU A 573 -2.24 23.08 -0.40
N PHE A 574 -1.55 22.04 -0.86
CA PHE A 574 -1.75 20.67 -0.46
C PHE A 574 -0.55 20.17 0.35
N LEU A 575 -0.84 19.43 1.40
CA LEU A 575 0.12 18.57 2.06
C LEU A 575 -0.30 17.13 1.79
N ASN A 576 0.30 16.53 0.77
CA ASN A 576 0.09 15.15 0.41
C ASN A 576 1.09 14.28 1.17
N THR A 577 0.58 13.29 1.91
CA THR A 577 1.41 12.34 2.63
C THR A 577 1.06 10.95 2.18
N THR A 578 2.05 10.23 1.67
CA THR A 578 1.87 8.89 1.16
C THR A 578 2.75 7.92 1.91
N THR A 579 2.24 6.76 2.29
CA THR A 579 3.04 5.70 2.92
C THR A 579 2.92 4.46 2.06
N ASN A 580 4.06 3.95 1.61
CA ASN A 580 4.09 2.70 0.87
C ASN A 580 4.20 1.54 1.87
N TYR A 581 3.11 0.78 1.99
CA TYR A 581 3.11 -0.46 2.72
C TYR A 581 3.50 -1.57 1.74
N CYS A 582 4.71 -2.09 1.94
CA CYS A 582 5.18 -3.32 1.30
C CYS A 582 5.37 -3.27 -0.21
N SER A 583 5.86 -2.13 -0.68
CA SER A 583 6.32 -1.86 -2.05
C SER A 583 5.25 -1.86 -3.13
N GLU A 584 4.02 -2.30 -2.86
CA GLU A 584 2.98 -2.43 -3.86
C GLU A 584 1.83 -1.44 -3.68
N GLN A 585 1.63 -0.90 -2.47
CA GLN A 585 0.39 -0.22 -2.10
C GLN A 585 0.66 1.08 -1.37
N GLU A 586 0.20 2.19 -1.96
CA GLU A 586 0.41 3.55 -1.48
C GLU A 586 -0.87 4.05 -0.80
N VAL A 587 -0.81 4.24 0.52
CA VAL A 587 -1.89 4.86 1.29
C VAL A 587 -1.60 6.35 1.39
N SER A 588 -2.52 7.20 0.92
CA SER A 588 -2.34 8.65 0.87
C SER A 588 -3.36 9.40 1.73
N SER A 589 -2.88 10.41 2.45
CA SER A 589 -3.69 11.42 3.13
C SER A 589 -3.35 12.80 2.57
N MET A 590 -4.35 13.62 2.32
CA MET A 590 -4.18 14.95 1.73
C MET A 590 -4.89 16.00 2.58
N LYS A 591 -4.15 17.02 3.00
CA LYS A 591 -4.71 18.23 3.61
C LYS A 591 -4.66 19.38 2.61
N GLU A 592 -5.80 20.02 2.36
CA GLU A 592 -5.92 21.16 1.46
C GLU A 592 -6.29 22.44 2.22
N ILE A 593 -5.67 23.55 1.84
CA ILE A 593 -6.12 24.90 2.19
C ILE A 593 -6.23 25.75 0.91
N ASN A 594 -7.28 26.56 0.81
CA ASN A 594 -7.40 27.52 -0.28
C ASN A 594 -6.58 28.77 0.06
N VAL A 595 -5.83 29.26 -0.92
CA VAL A 595 -4.96 30.42 -0.79
C VAL A 595 -5.16 31.37 -1.97
N ALA A 596 -4.87 32.66 -1.79
CA ALA A 596 -4.74 33.61 -2.88
C ALA A 596 -3.40 34.34 -2.75
N ILE A 597 -2.65 34.38 -3.84
CA ILE A 597 -1.38 35.08 -3.88
C ILE A 597 -1.67 36.54 -4.22
N VAL A 598 -1.29 37.45 -3.35
CA VAL A 598 -1.47 38.89 -3.51
C VAL A 598 -0.12 39.57 -3.71
N ALA A 599 -0.14 40.76 -4.32
CA ALA A 599 1.10 41.50 -4.55
C ALA A 599 1.76 41.90 -3.23
N CYS A 600 0.94 42.35 -2.27
CA CYS A 600 1.32 42.66 -0.90
C CYS A 600 0.17 42.38 0.05
N LEU A 601 0.46 42.20 1.33
CA LEU A 601 -0.55 42.11 2.38
C LEU A 601 -0.62 43.43 3.14
N SER A 602 -1.77 44.10 3.13
CA SER A 602 -1.93 45.34 3.90
C SER A 602 -1.90 45.02 5.40
N HIS A 603 -0.84 45.43 6.10
CA HIS A 603 -0.70 45.28 7.55
C HIS A 603 0.00 46.49 8.17
N ARG A 604 -0.25 46.71 9.47
CA ARG A 604 0.39 47.74 10.27
C ARG A 604 1.02 47.12 11.50
N ASN A 605 2.34 47.23 11.61
CA ASN A 605 3.06 46.79 12.78
C ASN A 605 3.03 47.91 13.84
N PRO A 606 2.44 47.72 15.02
CA PRO A 606 2.38 48.78 16.04
C PRO A 606 3.75 49.19 16.58
N THR A 607 4.73 48.27 16.61
CA THR A 607 6.10 48.62 17.05
C THR A 607 6.87 49.36 15.96
N HIS A 608 6.48 49.17 14.70
CA HIS A 608 7.07 49.81 13.52
C HIS A 608 5.96 50.32 12.57
N PRO A 609 5.21 51.37 12.97
CA PRO A 609 3.98 51.79 12.29
C PRO A 609 4.22 52.47 10.94
N TYR A 610 5.47 52.51 10.49
CA TYR A 610 5.94 53.20 9.30
C TYR A 610 6.57 52.23 8.29
N PRO A 611 6.55 52.59 7.00
CA PRO A 611 7.28 51.90 5.98
C PRO A 611 8.77 52.23 6.08
N TYR A 612 9.58 51.47 5.37
CA TYR A 612 11.01 51.66 5.23
C TYR A 612 11.28 52.82 4.26
N VAL A 613 11.76 53.95 4.77
CA VAL A 613 11.94 55.19 3.99
C VAL A 613 13.36 55.28 3.46
N ARG A 614 13.52 55.51 2.15
CA ARG A 614 14.82 55.71 1.51
C ARG A 614 15.29 57.15 1.72
N ASP A 615 16.43 57.41 2.38
CA ASP A 615 16.92 58.79 2.55
C ASP A 615 17.98 59.16 1.47
N ASP A 616 18.85 58.19 1.13
CA ASP A 616 19.87 58.23 0.07
C ASP A 616 19.60 57.09 -0.94
N PRO A 617 19.94 57.23 -2.24
CA PRO A 617 19.92 56.11 -3.18
C PRO A 617 20.47 54.78 -2.64
N ASN A 618 21.44 54.79 -1.73
CA ASN A 618 22.04 53.57 -1.20
C ASN A 618 21.71 53.29 0.28
N GLU A 619 21.02 54.18 0.98
CA GLU A 619 20.70 54.02 2.40
C GLU A 619 19.23 54.26 2.69
N TYR A 620 18.62 53.22 3.27
CA TYR A 620 17.30 53.31 3.85
C TYR A 620 17.42 53.60 5.33
N TYR A 621 16.67 54.58 5.80
CA TYR A 621 16.71 55.00 7.18
C TYR A 621 15.49 54.51 7.93
N LYS A 622 15.73 54.34 9.22
CA LYS A 622 14.86 53.61 10.12
C LYS A 622 14.45 54.55 11.21
N TYR A 623 13.42 55.33 10.94
CA TYR A 623 12.96 56.31 11.92
C TYR A 623 12.38 55.57 13.13
N LYS A 624 12.91 55.87 14.31
CA LYS A 624 12.33 55.44 15.58
C LYS A 624 11.52 56.59 16.12
N PHE A 625 10.21 56.39 16.21
CA PHE A 625 9.31 57.30 16.91
C PHE A 625 8.84 56.62 18.20
N PRO A 626 8.65 57.36 19.30
CA PRO A 626 7.96 56.81 20.45
C PRO A 626 6.58 56.36 19.98
N VAL A 627 6.12 55.22 20.48
CA VAL A 627 4.77 54.75 20.19
C VAL A 627 3.96 55.11 21.42
N GLY A 628 2.99 56.03 21.29
CA GLY A 628 2.03 56.33 22.36
C GLY A 628 1.25 55.08 22.77
N GLU A 629 0.54 55.10 23.92
CA GLU A 629 -0.25 53.95 24.40
C GLU A 629 -1.30 53.45 23.39
N ASP A 630 -1.69 54.28 22.43
CA ASP A 630 -2.63 53.99 21.35
C ASP A 630 -1.97 53.64 20.00
N GLY A 631 -0.64 53.56 19.93
CA GLY A 631 0.08 53.31 18.69
C GLY A 631 0.39 54.56 17.84
N THR A 632 0.10 55.79 18.31
CA THR A 632 0.05 56.96 17.42
C THR A 632 0.79 58.25 17.84
N ASP A 633 1.56 58.27 18.94
CA ASP A 633 2.35 59.48 19.28
C ASP A 633 3.57 59.69 18.37
N PHE A 634 3.33 60.31 17.21
CA PHE A 634 4.33 60.54 16.17
C PHE A 634 5.07 61.87 16.32
N SER A 635 5.00 62.53 17.48
CA SER A 635 5.39 63.93 17.61
C SER A 635 6.90 64.19 17.69
N LYS A 636 7.75 63.17 17.92
CA LYS A 636 9.21 63.32 18.08
C LYS A 636 10.00 62.14 17.51
N ASN A 637 11.01 62.39 16.70
CA ASN A 637 11.98 61.38 16.28
C ASN A 637 12.99 61.15 17.42
N VAL A 638 13.08 59.92 17.91
CA VAL A 638 14.03 59.53 18.97
C VAL A 638 15.29 58.85 18.42
N GLY A 639 15.45 58.77 17.09
CA GLY A 639 16.69 58.36 16.44
C GLY A 639 16.52 57.31 15.35
N LYS A 640 17.60 56.63 15.04
CA LYS A 640 17.66 55.57 14.01
C LYS A 640 17.73 54.20 14.69
N GLU A 641 16.91 53.23 14.29
CA GLU A 641 16.90 51.86 14.86
C GLU A 641 17.08 50.79 13.80
N ASP A 642 17.96 49.80 14.00
CA ASP A 642 18.22 48.73 13.03
C ASP A 642 17.08 47.68 12.89
N ILE A 643 15.90 48.10 12.42
CA ILE A 643 14.73 47.23 12.19
C ILE A 643 14.90 46.32 10.98
N ASN A 644 14.30 45.14 11.03
CA ASN A 644 14.14 44.30 9.87
C ASN A 644 13.10 44.92 8.92
N PRO A 645 13.43 45.20 7.65
CA PRO A 645 12.51 45.86 6.74
C PRO A 645 11.19 45.09 6.50
N PHE A 646 11.20 43.75 6.65
CA PHE A 646 9.98 42.96 6.58
C PHE A 646 9.03 43.20 7.75
N MET A 647 9.50 43.74 8.88
CA MET A 647 8.67 44.12 10.02
C MET A 647 8.04 45.50 9.87
N ALA A 648 8.41 46.28 8.85
CA ALA A 648 7.85 47.60 8.60
C ALA A 648 6.37 47.49 8.17
N SER A 649 5.60 48.56 8.38
CA SER A 649 4.19 48.57 7.96
C SER A 649 4.06 48.68 6.44
N ASN A 650 3.14 47.93 5.84
CA ASN A 650 2.87 47.90 4.40
C ASN A 650 2.01 49.10 3.95
N ILE A 651 2.45 50.34 4.19
CA ILE A 651 1.68 51.57 3.86
C ILE A 651 1.49 51.76 2.36
N CYS A 652 2.46 51.33 1.53
CA CYS A 652 2.34 51.33 0.07
C CYS A 652 1.50 50.16 -0.46
N CYS A 653 0.82 49.41 0.41
CA CYS A 653 -0.13 48.37 0.04
C CYS A 653 -1.56 48.82 0.35
N ALA A 654 -2.41 48.93 -0.67
CA ALA A 654 -3.83 49.21 -0.51
C ALA A 654 -4.67 48.12 -1.16
N SER A 655 -5.63 47.57 -0.41
CA SER A 655 -6.48 46.46 -0.88
C SER A 655 -5.68 45.28 -1.44
N ASN A 656 -4.56 44.96 -0.78
CA ASN A 656 -3.61 43.90 -1.16
C ASN A 656 -2.98 44.09 -2.56
N LYS A 657 -2.94 45.34 -3.04
CA LYS A 657 -2.26 45.77 -4.25
C LYS A 657 -1.24 46.85 -3.93
N ILE A 658 -0.14 46.84 -4.68
CA ILE A 658 0.87 47.89 -4.59
C ILE A 658 0.27 49.18 -5.11
N GLN A 659 0.39 50.23 -4.30
CA GLN A 659 0.00 51.58 -4.68
C GLN A 659 0.89 52.08 -5.81
N THR A 660 0.32 52.89 -6.70
CA THR A 660 1.08 53.49 -7.81
C THR A 660 2.21 54.37 -7.30
N ALA A 661 3.31 54.44 -8.07
CA ALA A 661 4.42 55.34 -7.79
C ALA A 661 3.92 56.79 -7.58
N GLY A 662 4.45 57.47 -6.55
CA GLY A 662 4.03 58.84 -6.20
C GLY A 662 2.95 58.93 -5.11
N ALA A 663 2.28 57.82 -4.74
CA ALA A 663 1.37 57.83 -3.60
C ALA A 663 2.12 58.16 -2.29
N THR A 664 1.60 59.09 -1.48
CA THR A 664 2.25 59.48 -0.22
C THR A 664 2.18 58.34 0.79
N CYS A 665 3.33 57.91 1.30
CA CYS A 665 3.42 56.79 2.23
C CYS A 665 4.12 57.13 3.54
N PHE A 666 4.86 58.24 3.57
CA PHE A 666 5.44 58.75 4.80
C PHE A 666 5.52 60.28 4.75
N ILE A 667 5.18 60.90 5.87
CA ILE A 667 5.34 62.34 6.10
C ILE A 667 6.21 62.44 7.34
N ASN A 668 7.40 63.03 7.21
CA ASN A 668 8.30 63.22 8.34
C ASN A 668 7.63 64.20 9.32
N PRO A 669 7.30 63.77 10.55
CA PRO A 669 6.64 64.64 11.53
C PRO A 669 7.56 65.76 12.02
N GLU A 670 8.88 65.62 11.85
CA GLU A 670 9.83 66.69 12.17
C GLU A 670 10.15 67.52 10.91
N PRO A 671 9.68 68.78 10.83
CA PRO A 671 10.07 69.66 9.75
C PRO A 671 11.58 69.96 9.84
N GLY A 672 12.21 70.15 8.69
CA GLY A 672 13.59 70.62 8.58
C GLY A 672 13.71 71.79 7.62
N CYS A 673 14.88 72.38 7.48
CA CYS A 673 15.13 73.40 6.46
C CYS A 673 15.97 72.82 5.33
N TYR A 674 15.37 71.93 4.56
CA TYR A 674 16.11 71.15 3.57
C TYR A 674 16.50 71.95 2.31
N GLY A 675 15.78 73.04 1.99
CA GLY A 675 15.99 73.86 0.80
C GLY A 675 15.55 73.20 -0.50
N ARG A 676 14.54 72.33 -0.45
CA ARG A 676 14.20 71.42 -1.55
C ARG A 676 12.75 71.50 -2.03
N VAL A 677 11.98 72.51 -1.60
CA VAL A 677 10.62 72.72 -2.11
C VAL A 677 10.68 73.06 -3.60
N LYS A 678 10.07 72.22 -4.43
CA LYS A 678 10.16 72.24 -5.91
C LYS A 678 9.93 73.63 -6.54
N ASP A 679 9.04 74.42 -5.96
CA ASP A 679 8.69 75.75 -6.48
C ASP A 679 9.67 76.85 -6.06
N PHE A 680 10.45 76.64 -5.00
CA PHE A 680 11.47 77.59 -4.49
C PHE A 680 12.90 77.16 -4.82
N THR A 681 13.10 75.91 -5.27
CA THR A 681 14.30 75.50 -5.99
C THR A 681 14.27 76.14 -7.37
N ILE A 682 14.81 77.37 -7.46
CA ILE A 682 15.11 78.04 -8.73
C ILE A 682 15.71 76.98 -9.68
N SER A 683 15.27 76.94 -10.94
CA SER A 683 15.84 76.06 -11.97
C SER A 683 17.28 76.48 -12.29
N ILE A 684 18.19 76.24 -11.35
CA ILE A 684 19.63 76.36 -11.57
C ILE A 684 19.94 75.21 -12.52
N ASN A 685 20.30 75.56 -13.76
CA ASN A 685 20.72 74.64 -14.83
C ASN A 685 21.18 73.28 -14.29
N SER A 686 20.42 72.23 -14.57
CA SER A 686 20.63 70.82 -14.15
C SER A 686 21.98 70.21 -14.55
N LYS A 687 22.90 70.99 -15.14
CA LYS A 687 24.23 70.59 -15.61
C LYS A 687 25.41 71.02 -14.73
N LYS A 688 25.19 71.82 -13.66
CA LYS A 688 26.23 72.07 -12.65
C LYS A 688 25.73 71.56 -11.30
N ASN A 689 26.33 70.46 -10.83
CA ASN A 689 26.19 69.93 -9.47
C ASN A 689 26.70 70.94 -8.43
N ASN A 690 25.98 72.03 -8.23
CA ASN A 690 26.17 72.91 -7.10
C ASN A 690 24.97 72.65 -6.16
N PRO A 691 25.13 71.80 -5.12
CA PRO A 691 24.03 71.37 -4.26
C PRO A 691 23.48 72.48 -3.33
N SER A 692 24.01 73.69 -3.43
CA SER A 692 23.53 74.87 -2.72
C SER A 692 22.30 75.49 -3.41
N GLY A 693 21.18 74.74 -3.40
CA GLY A 693 19.88 75.39 -3.24
C GLY A 693 19.90 76.26 -1.97
N PHE A 694 18.93 77.14 -1.76
CA PHE A 694 18.86 77.98 -0.55
C PHE A 694 18.51 77.14 0.70
N SER A 695 19.34 76.15 1.02
CA SER A 695 19.20 75.25 2.15
C SER A 695 19.30 76.04 3.44
N GLY A 696 18.28 75.90 4.28
CA GLY A 696 18.42 76.23 5.69
C GLY A 696 17.57 77.34 6.27
N TYR A 697 16.54 77.82 5.56
CA TYR A 697 15.76 78.98 6.02
C TYR A 697 14.32 78.69 6.43
N VAL A 698 13.52 78.04 5.58
CA VAL A 698 12.09 77.80 5.86
C VAL A 698 11.83 76.35 6.27
N LYS A 699 10.79 76.14 7.07
CA LYS A 699 10.33 74.83 7.52
C LYS A 699 9.67 74.07 6.38
N GLU A 700 10.21 72.89 6.14
CA GLU A 700 9.82 71.98 5.09
C GLU A 700 9.50 70.63 5.71
N THR A 701 8.36 70.08 5.36
CA THR A 701 7.98 68.71 5.68
C THR A 701 8.47 67.82 4.55
N GLN A 702 9.31 66.83 4.89
CA GLN A 702 9.74 65.81 3.96
C GLN A 702 8.61 64.79 3.78
N VAL A 703 8.20 64.57 2.53
CA VAL A 703 7.16 63.63 2.15
C VAL A 703 7.80 62.57 1.26
N ALA A 704 7.75 61.31 1.67
CA ALA A 704 8.19 60.20 0.85
C ALA A 704 6.98 59.53 0.18
N THR A 705 7.21 59.07 -1.04
CA THR A 705 6.19 58.44 -1.86
C THR A 705 6.53 56.97 -2.15
N CYS A 706 5.53 56.18 -2.50
CA CYS A 706 5.70 54.83 -2.97
C CYS A 706 6.48 54.83 -4.29
N ASP A 707 7.34 53.83 -4.50
CA ASP A 707 8.01 53.59 -5.79
C ASP A 707 7.17 52.73 -6.75
N GLY A 708 6.06 52.15 -6.25
CA GLY A 708 5.24 51.22 -7.00
C GLY A 708 5.84 49.82 -7.12
N VAL A 709 6.89 49.52 -6.35
CA VAL A 709 7.58 48.23 -6.36
C VAL A 709 7.22 47.41 -5.13
N ARG A 710 7.26 48.00 -3.91
CA ARG A 710 6.99 47.29 -2.65
C ARG A 710 6.07 48.04 -1.68
N GLY A 711 5.29 47.27 -0.91
CA GLY A 711 4.30 47.74 0.05
C GLY A 711 4.92 48.28 1.35
N ASN A 712 6.04 47.71 1.79
CA ASN A 712 6.78 48.15 2.98
C ASN A 712 7.83 49.23 2.68
N ILE A 713 7.99 49.69 1.43
CA ILE A 713 9.04 50.65 1.08
C ILE A 713 8.44 51.98 0.59
N CYS A 714 8.88 53.07 1.21
CA CYS A 714 8.75 54.42 0.65
C CYS A 714 9.99 54.77 -0.17
N GLY A 715 10.08 54.19 -1.37
CA GLY A 715 11.27 54.24 -2.22
C GLY A 715 11.19 55.28 -3.34
N GLY A 716 10.02 55.93 -3.49
CA GLY A 716 9.73 56.87 -4.55
C GLY A 716 10.46 58.21 -4.39
N GLU A 717 10.09 59.16 -5.23
CA GLU A 717 10.64 60.52 -5.13
C GLU A 717 10.24 61.15 -3.78
N LYS A 718 11.20 61.83 -3.17
CA LYS A 718 10.93 62.67 -2.03
C LYS A 718 10.45 64.03 -2.48
N GLU A 719 9.30 64.42 -1.96
CA GLU A 719 8.79 65.76 -2.07
C GLU A 719 9.10 66.52 -0.79
N TYR A 720 9.33 67.81 -0.92
CA TYR A 720 9.47 68.72 0.21
C TYR A 720 8.35 69.75 0.08
N LYS A 721 7.49 69.82 1.09
CA LYS A 721 6.34 70.73 1.13
C LYS A 721 6.56 71.74 2.23
N LEU A 722 6.10 72.96 2.02
CA LEU A 722 6.08 73.97 3.08
C LEU A 722 5.23 73.46 4.25
N GLU A 723 5.76 73.57 5.47
CA GLU A 723 4.98 73.23 6.66
C GLU A 723 3.74 74.14 6.73
N TYR A 724 2.56 73.54 6.89
CA TYR A 724 1.26 74.24 6.84
C TYR A 724 1.02 75.10 5.59
N ASN A 725 1.71 74.83 4.47
CA ASN A 725 1.65 75.65 3.26
C ASN A 725 2.03 77.12 3.51
N GLN A 726 2.94 77.41 4.45
CA GLN A 726 3.42 78.76 4.78
C GLN A 726 4.95 78.84 4.72
N LEU A 727 5.50 80.00 4.35
CA LEU A 727 6.93 80.24 4.46
C LEU A 727 7.25 80.57 5.92
N THR A 728 7.41 79.57 6.77
CA THR A 728 7.76 79.77 8.19
C THR A 728 9.25 79.55 8.36
N CYS A 729 9.96 80.49 8.97
CA CYS A 729 11.38 80.31 9.26
C CYS A 729 11.58 79.15 10.24
N GLY A 730 12.57 78.29 9.99
CA GLY A 730 12.97 77.23 10.91
C GLY A 730 13.58 77.75 12.21
N ASN A 731 13.98 76.82 13.07
CA ASN A 731 14.77 77.08 14.28
C ASN A 731 16.12 76.39 14.12
N SER A 732 17.20 76.99 14.59
CA SER A 732 18.54 76.40 14.68
C SER A 732 18.61 74.97 15.26
N SER A 733 17.61 74.52 16.03
CA SER A 733 17.51 73.15 16.53
C SER A 733 17.08 72.12 15.47
N LEU A 734 16.45 72.56 14.38
CA LEU A 734 15.97 71.71 13.30
C LEU A 734 17.09 71.44 12.28
N THR A 735 17.04 70.25 11.67
CA THR A 735 18.05 69.84 10.68
C THR A 735 18.10 70.82 9.51
N GLY A 736 19.30 71.35 9.24
CA GLY A 736 19.57 72.28 8.13
C GLY A 736 19.32 73.75 8.46
N CYS A 737 18.70 74.10 9.59
CA CYS A 737 18.24 75.45 9.88
C CYS A 737 19.27 76.35 10.59
N GLN A 738 20.58 76.08 10.48
CA GLN A 738 21.60 76.73 11.33
C GLN A 738 21.89 78.20 10.98
N THR A 739 21.42 78.70 9.84
CA THR A 739 21.75 80.04 9.31
C THR A 739 20.65 81.08 9.54
N ILE A 740 19.60 80.73 10.28
CA ILE A 740 18.44 81.59 10.55
C ILE A 740 18.74 82.54 11.70
N ALA A 741 18.45 83.83 11.50
CA ALA A 741 18.58 84.83 12.55
C ALA A 741 17.72 84.45 13.76
N SER A 742 18.27 84.51 14.97
CA SER A 742 17.60 84.04 16.20
C SER A 742 16.22 84.66 16.41
N ALA A 743 16.07 85.95 16.11
CA ALA A 743 14.80 86.68 16.20
C ALA A 743 13.76 86.24 15.17
N CYS A 744 14.18 85.62 14.07
CA CYS A 744 13.31 85.15 13.00
C CYS A 744 12.88 83.68 13.18
N GLN A 745 13.43 82.96 14.16
CA GLN A 745 13.16 81.54 14.30
C GLN A 745 11.68 81.26 14.65
N ASN A 746 11.06 80.33 13.93
CA ASN A 746 9.62 80.00 14.00
C ASN A 746 8.65 81.13 13.63
N GLN A 747 9.14 82.22 13.03
CA GLN A 747 8.31 83.34 12.60
C GLN A 747 8.00 83.23 11.11
N PRO A 748 6.93 83.85 10.60
CA PRO A 748 6.72 83.95 9.16
C PRO A 748 7.93 84.60 8.48
N ALA A 749 8.44 83.98 7.41
CA ALA A 749 9.45 84.57 6.53
C ALA A 749 8.99 85.92 5.98
N TYR A 750 9.87 86.90 5.90
CA TYR A 750 9.48 88.27 5.52
C TYR A 750 8.44 88.89 6.48
N GLY A 751 8.21 88.28 7.65
CA GLY A 751 7.28 88.75 8.66
C GLY A 751 7.95 89.61 9.73
N TYR A 752 7.11 90.05 10.67
CA TYR A 752 7.48 90.95 11.76
C TYR A 752 7.51 90.16 13.07
N PRO A 753 8.68 89.62 13.49
CA PRO A 753 8.77 88.86 14.73
C PRO A 753 8.36 89.71 15.93
N GLN A 754 7.63 89.10 16.86
CA GLN A 754 7.18 89.77 18.08
C GLN A 754 7.90 89.24 19.32
N LYS A 755 8.16 90.12 20.28
CA LYS A 755 8.60 89.79 21.64
C LYS A 755 7.73 90.58 22.61
N ASP A 756 7.11 89.87 23.56
CA ASP A 756 6.20 90.48 24.55
C ASP A 756 5.02 91.27 23.93
N GLY A 757 4.59 90.89 22.71
CA GLY A 757 3.50 91.53 21.97
C GLY A 757 3.91 92.72 21.09
N GLU A 758 5.17 93.16 21.17
CA GLU A 758 5.71 94.25 20.34
C GLU A 758 6.59 93.68 19.20
N ALA A 759 6.48 94.26 18.01
CA ALA A 759 7.33 93.90 16.89
C ALA A 759 8.78 94.35 17.16
N ILE A 760 9.72 93.42 17.08
CA ILE A 760 11.15 93.68 17.34
C ILE A 760 11.97 93.94 16.06
N GLY A 761 11.31 93.92 14.90
CA GLY A 761 11.95 94.16 13.61
C GLY A 761 11.21 93.47 12.46
N TRP A 762 11.91 93.33 11.33
CA TRP A 762 11.45 92.63 10.14
C TRP A 762 12.47 91.58 9.68
N CYS A 763 12.01 90.36 9.41
CA CYS A 763 12.87 89.29 8.92
C CYS A 763 13.12 89.45 7.42
N TYR A 764 14.38 89.46 6.99
CA TYR A 764 14.75 89.75 5.60
C TYR A 764 15.95 88.92 5.11
N GLY A 765 16.37 89.15 3.87
CA GLY A 765 17.46 88.44 3.22
C GLY A 765 16.99 87.18 2.49
N THR A 766 17.83 86.15 2.47
CA THR A 766 17.52 84.86 1.81
C THR A 766 16.31 84.21 2.46
N MET A 767 15.32 83.88 1.64
CA MET A 767 14.01 83.33 2.03
C MET A 767 13.31 84.10 3.16
N GLY A 768 13.71 85.36 3.42
CA GLY A 768 13.10 86.19 4.46
C GLY A 768 13.41 85.76 5.89
N CYS A 769 14.47 84.98 6.11
CA CYS A 769 14.82 84.41 7.43
C CYS A 769 16.30 84.64 7.82
N GLN A 770 17.12 85.14 6.90
CA GLN A 770 18.58 85.21 7.08
C GLN A 770 19.01 86.28 8.07
N SER A 771 18.29 87.39 8.14
CA SER A 771 18.69 88.55 8.95
C SER A 771 17.46 89.25 9.52
N LEU A 772 17.65 89.96 10.63
CA LEU A 772 16.64 90.82 11.23
C LEU A 772 16.98 92.27 10.93
N CYS A 773 16.02 93.04 10.40
CA CYS A 773 16.06 94.49 10.39
C CYS A 773 15.59 94.95 11.77
N PRO A 774 16.50 95.38 12.67
CA PRO A 774 16.18 95.54 14.08
C PRO A 774 15.19 96.68 14.33
N SER A 775 14.47 96.62 15.45
CA SER A 775 13.62 97.71 15.91
C SER A 775 14.38 99.05 15.96
N GLY A 776 13.83 100.07 15.30
CA GLY A 776 14.49 101.35 15.05
C GLY A 776 15.14 101.51 13.67
N SER A 777 15.09 100.47 12.82
CA SER A 777 15.39 100.54 11.38
C SER A 777 14.12 100.22 10.59
N GLU A 778 13.61 101.16 9.81
CA GLU A 778 12.28 101.04 9.23
C GLU A 778 12.30 100.20 7.95
N VAL A 779 11.22 99.47 7.65
CA VAL A 779 11.13 98.70 6.40
C VAL A 779 10.69 99.64 5.30
N VAL A 780 11.38 99.65 4.17
CA VAL A 780 11.11 100.59 3.08
C VAL A 780 10.66 99.83 1.83
N ASP A 781 9.55 100.26 1.23
CA ASP A 781 9.21 99.88 -0.15
C ASP A 781 10.06 100.70 -1.14
N LEU A 782 11.04 100.03 -1.76
CA LEU A 782 11.99 100.61 -2.69
C LEU A 782 11.33 101.14 -3.97
N THR A 783 10.09 100.75 -4.27
CA THR A 783 9.34 101.14 -5.47
C THR A 783 8.28 102.20 -5.20
N ALA A 784 7.59 102.17 -4.07
CA ALA A 784 6.51 103.10 -3.75
C ALA A 784 7.03 104.46 -3.26
N VAL A 785 6.54 105.56 -3.87
CA VAL A 785 7.00 106.92 -3.56
C VAL A 785 5.98 107.74 -2.75
N THR A 786 4.67 107.42 -2.69
CA THR A 786 3.74 108.34 -1.98
C THR A 786 2.33 107.86 -1.57
N THR A 787 1.98 106.56 -1.49
CA THR A 787 0.69 106.19 -0.84
C THR A 787 0.64 104.73 -0.36
N PRO A 788 0.39 104.47 0.92
CA PRO A 788 -0.02 103.17 1.44
C PRO A 788 -1.52 103.17 1.76
N SER A 789 -2.26 102.14 1.34
CA SER A 789 -3.58 101.85 1.96
C SER A 789 -3.98 100.38 1.88
N LYS A 790 -3.02 99.47 1.68
CA LYS A 790 -3.27 98.04 1.80
C LYS A 790 -2.16 97.40 2.61
N ALA A 791 -2.54 96.66 3.64
CA ALA A 791 -1.63 95.79 4.37
C ALA A 791 -0.89 94.90 3.37
N TYR A 792 0.44 94.92 3.43
CA TYR A 792 1.30 94.16 2.55
C TYR A 792 1.82 92.94 3.30
N ASP A 793 1.15 91.81 3.13
CA ASP A 793 1.65 90.55 3.67
C ASP A 793 2.81 90.03 2.79
N ALA A 794 4.01 90.44 3.14
CA ALA A 794 5.23 90.09 2.42
C ALA A 794 5.45 88.57 2.35
N ASN A 795 4.97 87.80 3.33
CA ASN A 795 5.04 86.33 3.32
C ASN A 795 4.14 85.74 2.22
N ILE A 796 2.88 86.17 2.17
CA ILE A 796 1.91 85.73 1.14
C ILE A 796 2.40 86.13 -0.25
N VAL A 797 2.91 87.36 -0.40
CA VAL A 797 3.44 87.83 -1.70
C VAL A 797 4.67 87.03 -2.09
N ALA A 798 5.61 86.80 -1.16
CA ALA A 798 6.80 86.00 -1.42
C ALA A 798 6.44 84.57 -1.82
N LYS A 799 5.49 83.94 -1.13
CA LYS A 799 5.01 82.60 -1.46
C LYS A 799 4.35 82.57 -2.84
N THR A 800 3.45 83.50 -3.12
CA THR A 800 2.68 83.53 -4.38
C THR A 800 3.56 83.81 -5.59
N LYS A 801 4.61 84.62 -5.42
CA LYS A 801 5.55 84.99 -6.48
C LYS A 801 6.84 84.17 -6.49
N LEU A 802 6.96 83.15 -5.61
CA LEU A 802 8.14 82.29 -5.48
C LEU A 802 9.44 83.07 -5.22
N ILE A 803 9.35 84.13 -4.39
CA ILE A 803 10.48 85.01 -4.09
C ILE A 803 11.40 84.37 -3.05
N THR A 804 12.69 84.34 -3.35
CA THR A 804 13.74 83.79 -2.47
C THR A 804 14.73 84.85 -1.95
N ASN A 805 14.65 86.09 -2.44
CA ASN A 805 15.51 87.21 -2.03
C ASN A 805 14.66 88.44 -1.70
N SER A 806 14.91 89.08 -0.56
CA SER A 806 14.16 90.29 -0.14
C SER A 806 14.20 91.43 -1.16
N LYS A 807 15.24 91.52 -2.00
CA LYS A 807 15.32 92.54 -3.06
C LYS A 807 14.20 92.40 -4.10
N ASP A 808 13.72 91.18 -4.35
CA ASP A 808 12.67 90.91 -5.33
C ASP A 808 11.27 91.23 -4.79
N LEU A 809 11.14 91.42 -3.47
CA LEU A 809 9.94 92.00 -2.84
C LEU A 809 9.88 93.53 -2.97
N ASN A 810 10.94 94.15 -3.52
CA ASN A 810 11.16 95.60 -3.45
C ASN A 810 11.17 96.14 -2.01
N LEU A 811 11.54 95.33 -1.02
CA LEU A 811 11.63 95.76 0.37
C LEU A 811 13.09 95.87 0.81
N GLY A 812 13.41 96.95 1.51
CA GLY A 812 14.74 97.23 2.08
C GLY A 812 14.68 97.53 3.57
N CYS A 813 15.83 97.39 4.25
CA CYS A 813 15.96 97.75 5.66
C CYS A 813 16.62 99.13 5.80
N GLY A 814 15.94 100.03 6.52
CA GLY A 814 16.40 101.36 6.92
C GLY A 814 16.15 102.45 5.87
N CYS A 815 15.71 103.61 6.34
CA CYS A 815 15.68 104.83 5.54
C CYS A 815 17.09 105.41 5.37
N ASN A 816 17.53 105.64 4.13
CA ASN A 816 18.80 106.27 3.80
C ASN A 816 18.65 107.22 2.60
N SER A 817 19.74 107.86 2.17
CA SER A 817 19.70 108.83 1.06
C SER A 817 19.20 108.25 -0.28
N GLN A 818 19.27 106.93 -0.49
CA GLN A 818 18.76 106.25 -1.68
C GLN A 818 17.27 105.92 -1.58
N THR A 819 16.72 105.92 -0.36
CA THR A 819 15.31 105.63 -0.10
C THR A 819 14.52 106.85 0.36
N GLU A 820 15.10 108.04 0.29
CA GLU A 820 14.41 109.28 0.62
C GLU A 820 13.10 109.40 -0.18
N ALA A 821 12.05 109.84 0.49
CA ALA A 821 10.68 109.93 -0.03
C ALA A 821 9.99 108.59 -0.37
N LYS A 822 10.60 107.43 -0.10
CA LYS A 822 9.93 106.13 -0.29
C LYS A 822 8.97 105.80 0.85
N ALA A 823 7.95 105.00 0.56
CA ALA A 823 7.01 104.52 1.59
C ALA A 823 7.76 103.60 2.56
N CYS A 824 7.47 103.73 3.85
CA CYS A 824 8.12 102.94 4.89
C CYS A 824 7.13 102.54 5.99
N ASP A 825 7.48 101.46 6.68
CA ASP A 825 6.81 100.84 7.81
C ASP A 825 7.79 100.88 8.99
N GLY A 826 7.59 101.84 9.88
CA GLY A 826 8.40 102.11 11.06
C GLY A 826 7.87 101.44 12.33
N ASN A 827 6.59 101.05 12.35
CA ASN A 827 5.96 100.34 13.47
C ASN A 827 5.92 98.82 13.27
N PHE A 828 6.34 98.33 12.10
CA PHE A 828 6.42 96.93 11.70
C PHE A 828 5.06 96.21 11.72
N ASP A 829 3.98 96.91 11.37
CA ASP A 829 2.64 96.34 11.32
C ASP A 829 2.24 95.79 9.94
N GLY A 830 3.12 95.91 8.93
CA GLY A 830 2.84 95.50 7.55
C GLY A 830 2.15 96.58 6.71
N ILE A 831 1.93 97.76 7.28
CA ILE A 831 1.32 98.92 6.63
C ILE A 831 2.40 99.99 6.46
N PHE A 832 2.79 100.24 5.21
CA PHE A 832 3.83 101.21 4.86
C PHE A 832 3.37 102.67 4.96
N ALA A 833 2.74 103.03 6.08
CA ALA A 833 2.03 104.28 6.38
C ALA A 833 2.90 105.54 6.32
N GLY A 834 4.22 105.39 6.50
CA GLY A 834 5.16 106.49 6.59
C GLY A 834 5.91 106.79 5.30
N GLN A 835 6.74 107.84 5.37
CA GLN A 835 7.65 108.21 4.29
C GLN A 835 9.07 108.43 4.83
N CYS A 836 10.08 107.87 4.17
CA CYS A 836 11.47 108.08 4.56
C CYS A 836 11.87 109.55 4.42
N ARG A 837 12.23 110.20 5.54
CA ARG A 837 12.71 111.58 5.60
C ARG A 837 13.87 111.72 6.58
N GLY A 838 14.98 112.26 6.11
CA GLY A 838 16.15 112.52 6.97
C GLY A 838 16.71 111.25 7.62
N GLY A 839 16.61 110.11 6.93
CA GLY A 839 17.10 108.82 7.43
C GLY A 839 16.18 108.12 8.46
N LYS A 840 14.93 108.55 8.59
CA LYS A 840 13.91 107.90 9.43
C LYS A 840 12.57 107.78 8.70
N CYS A 841 11.71 106.88 9.15
CA CYS A 841 10.33 106.81 8.66
C CYS A 841 9.45 107.81 9.39
N ASP A 842 8.95 108.80 8.65
CA ASP A 842 8.01 109.81 9.14
C ASP A 842 6.59 109.25 9.03
N GLU A 843 6.17 108.48 10.04
CA GLU A 843 4.80 108.00 10.19
C GLU A 843 3.94 109.00 10.95
N ALA A 844 2.78 109.34 10.37
CA ALA A 844 1.78 110.08 11.12
C ALA A 844 1.36 109.22 12.31
N LYS A 845 1.64 109.68 13.54
CA LYS A 845 1.15 109.06 14.77
C LYS A 845 -0.38 109.04 14.73
N GLY A 846 -0.95 107.92 14.30
CA GLY A 846 -2.38 107.63 14.32
C GLY A 846 -2.79 107.08 15.67
#